data_AF-A0A948YX44-F1
#
_entry.id   AF-A0A948YX44-F1
#
_cell.length_a   1.000
_cell.length_b   1.000
_cell.length_c   1.000
_cell.angle_alpha   90.00
_cell.angle_beta   90.00
_cell.angle_gamma   90.00
#
_symmetry.space_group_name_H-M   'P 1'
#
loop_
_entity.id
_entity.type
_entity.pdbx_description
1 polymer ?
#
loop_
_entity_poly.entity_id
_entity_poly.type
_entity_poly.pdbx_seq_one_letter_code
_entity_poly.pdbx_strand_id
1 'polypeptide(L)'
;MTVDKWNASILRGSVVLQNNQDLHKNIMRLLASAFAMRRQHLTGSTMLLIILFFFSIIPTATAHADGVPPSLNILKSASELDYPPFAIVQSDGTADGFSVDLLKAVAEAVGMSVSFKVGPWNELKQELIERELDVLPLVSYSKERDKVYDFTAPYLRMNGTIFVRKGNTEIRQLSDLKDKEVLVMKGDTAHEYAIKEKLSDNIITTVSYEEAFDLLASGKHDAIVVQQIVGLQMIKKLHITNVIPVKQKVISSLKPIALKLEGFEQKFCFAVPEGNQDVLSLLNEGLGIVYLNGTYNILYNKWFAPILPTPKVPFSILIKQILSILLPLLLIFTLLGLWFLKRLVNKRTIHLEQEIKHRKIIESELADANAKYEKAQEIGKVGNWEYDINTEKFWGSQETRRIYGFNMDSKTFTTEKVESCIPERERVHQALVDLIEKNEPYNLEFDILTNDTGENRTIISLAELERDSAGNPLKIRGFIQDITDRKKAEETKQKIQATLNAALDSMPDAVSISDAMGSFVEFNTAFAIYHKFAKKEECYDNLLEWHNILDVYLPDGQLLPLDMWPFSRALRGEICINKEYLLRRKDTDEKWTGSYNFAPIREKDGTILGSVVVARDITEQKQLVASLIQAQKMESVGQLAGGVAHDYNNALSVIIGFTELAMGQIDPSGALYADLTEILSAAKRSASITRQLLAFARKQVIAPVVLDLNNTIEGMLKMLRHLIGENIDLTWLPIHEVWMLKIDPSQVDQILANLCINARDAIADVGKITIETDNVTLDKSYCESHAGFTPGQFVLLAVSDDGCGMDKEMVKKVFEPFFTTKEQGKGTGLGLATVYGIVKQNDGFINVYSELNKGTTFKIYLPRYAGDPEVIESKSTIKNTSGHGETVLLVEDEFSLLGLVKRMLQDLDYEVLSANTPPDAISLAQKYTGEINLLITDMIMPGMNGRDLEEHIRAIFPDIKTLFMSGYTADAIARHGVLEEGVHFLSKPFSLQNLAAKVREAIE
;
A
#
# COMPACT_ATOMS: atom_id res chain seq x y z
N MET A 1 27.18 81.22 -2.95
CA MET A 1 26.10 82.10 -3.46
C MET A 1 24.78 81.62 -2.87
N THR A 2 23.85 82.54 -2.58
CA THR A 2 22.41 82.27 -2.39
C THR A 2 21.78 81.87 -3.75
N VAL A 3 20.52 81.43 -3.92
CA VAL A 3 19.19 81.66 -3.27
C VAL A 3 18.43 80.32 -3.39
N ASP A 4 17.70 79.72 -2.44
CA ASP A 4 16.78 80.13 -1.35
C ASP A 4 15.26 80.07 -1.73
N LYS A 5 14.41 79.66 -0.76
CA LYS A 5 12.91 79.58 -0.75
C LYS A 5 12.25 78.46 -1.57
N TRP A 6 11.13 77.83 -1.14
CA TRP A 6 10.37 77.75 0.14
C TRP A 6 9.43 76.52 0.05
N ASN A 7 9.07 75.69 1.04
CA ASN A 7 9.30 75.60 2.50
C ASN A 7 8.35 76.37 3.47
N ALA A 8 7.08 75.96 3.59
CA ALA A 8 6.22 76.14 4.78
C ALA A 8 4.92 75.28 4.70
N SER A 9 4.31 74.75 5.79
CA SER A 9 4.77 74.49 7.18
C SER A 9 3.72 73.66 7.99
N ILE A 10 4.08 73.30 9.24
CA ILE A 10 3.21 72.87 10.38
C ILE A 10 2.81 71.36 10.46
N LEU A 11 2.88 70.66 11.62
CA LEU A 11 3.85 70.63 12.75
C LEU A 11 3.47 69.52 13.79
N ARG A 12 4.48 68.83 14.38
CA ARG A 12 4.43 67.94 15.60
C ARG A 12 3.68 66.58 15.45
N GLY A 13 4.19 65.43 15.91
CA GLY A 13 5.57 65.04 16.24
C GLY A 13 5.83 64.44 17.64
N SER A 14 5.81 63.10 17.74
CA SER A 14 6.42 62.24 18.79
C SER A 14 6.30 60.76 18.34
N VAL A 15 7.31 59.90 18.18
CA VAL A 15 8.49 59.52 19.00
C VAL A 15 8.07 58.73 20.25
N VAL A 16 8.59 57.53 20.58
CA VAL A 16 9.71 56.70 20.05
C VAL A 16 9.16 55.44 19.30
N LEU A 17 9.78 54.25 19.04
CA LEU A 17 11.04 53.56 19.41
C LEU A 17 11.93 53.19 18.19
N GLN A 18 12.34 51.91 18.00
CA GLN A 18 13.74 51.60 17.63
C GLN A 18 14.00 50.15 17.16
N ASN A 19 15.11 49.94 16.43
CA ASN A 19 15.85 48.69 16.13
C ASN A 19 15.17 47.58 15.28
N ASN A 20 15.73 47.29 14.08
CA ASN A 20 16.59 46.08 13.89
C ASN A 20 17.36 46.05 12.54
N GLN A 21 18.30 46.98 12.28
CA GLN A 21 19.20 46.91 11.09
C GLN A 21 20.68 46.55 11.39
N ASP A 22 21.09 46.48 12.66
CA ASP A 22 22.50 46.29 13.03
C ASP A 22 22.98 44.83 13.06
N LEU A 23 22.10 43.83 12.98
CA LEU A 23 22.50 42.43 13.08
C LEU A 23 23.37 41.98 11.88
N HIS A 24 22.98 42.38 10.66
CA HIS A 24 23.65 41.94 9.43
C HIS A 24 25.08 42.51 9.27
N LYS A 25 25.32 43.76 9.70
CA LYS A 25 26.65 44.39 9.65
C LYS A 25 27.63 43.85 10.69
N ASN A 26 27.13 43.38 11.83
CA ASN A 26 27.98 42.81 12.89
C ASN A 26 28.40 41.36 12.59
N ILE A 27 27.53 40.54 11.99
CA ILE A 27 27.86 39.16 11.59
C ILE A 27 29.00 39.14 10.54
N MET A 28 28.93 40.00 9.51
CA MET A 28 30.02 40.12 8.52
C MET A 28 31.35 40.58 9.13
N ARG A 29 31.35 41.40 10.19
CA ARG A 29 32.58 41.79 10.90
C ARG A 29 33.15 40.68 11.80
N LEU A 30 32.31 39.83 12.38
CA LEU A 30 32.73 38.66 13.16
C LEU A 30 33.33 37.55 12.28
N LEU A 31 32.81 37.34 11.08
CA LEU A 31 33.39 36.40 10.12
C LEU A 31 34.74 36.89 9.58
N ALA A 32 34.90 38.21 9.37
CA ALA A 32 36.16 38.80 8.93
C ALA A 32 37.27 38.76 10.00
N SER A 33 36.95 38.85 11.29
CA SER A 33 37.96 38.78 12.36
C SER A 33 38.44 37.36 12.64
N ALA A 34 37.61 36.35 12.44
CA ALA A 34 37.97 34.93 12.63
C ALA A 34 39.10 34.45 11.71
N PHE A 35 39.26 35.04 10.52
CA PHE A 35 40.30 34.68 9.55
C PHE A 35 41.68 35.32 9.81
N ALA A 36 41.82 36.16 10.85
CA ALA A 36 42.93 37.10 10.99
C ALA A 36 43.77 36.95 12.28
N MET A 37 43.91 35.75 12.87
CA MET A 37 44.88 35.50 13.95
C MET A 37 45.71 34.22 13.81
N ARG A 38 46.93 34.25 14.39
CA ARG A 38 47.98 33.24 14.19
C ARG A 38 47.81 32.01 15.10
N ARG A 39 48.11 30.85 14.50
CA ARG A 39 48.77 29.66 15.10
C ARG A 39 49.01 29.70 16.63
N GLN A 40 48.25 28.90 17.38
CA GLN A 40 48.82 28.00 18.40
C GLN A 40 47.85 26.84 18.71
N HIS A 41 48.32 25.89 19.54
CA HIS A 41 47.76 24.55 19.71
C HIS A 41 46.25 24.49 20.06
N LEU A 42 45.48 23.74 19.27
CA LEU A 42 44.34 22.97 19.78
C LEU A 42 44.57 21.48 19.51
N THR A 43 44.06 20.65 20.41
CA THR A 43 44.14 19.18 20.37
C THR A 43 42.97 18.57 19.58
N GLY A 44 43.09 17.29 19.21
CA GLY A 44 42.22 16.63 18.22
C GLY A 44 40.74 16.40 18.60
N SER A 45 40.25 16.95 19.71
CA SER A 45 38.86 16.76 20.17
C SER A 45 37.83 17.61 19.44
N THR A 46 38.22 18.65 18.70
CA THR A 46 37.27 19.57 18.02
C THR A 46 36.84 19.14 16.62
N MET A 47 37.62 18.30 15.92
CA MET A 47 37.30 17.96 14.53
C MET A 47 36.15 16.94 14.38
N LEU A 48 35.85 16.17 15.43
CA LEU A 48 34.72 15.23 15.45
C LEU A 48 33.34 15.95 15.55
N LEU A 49 33.34 17.24 15.92
CA LEU A 49 32.13 18.04 16.14
C LEU A 49 31.65 18.80 14.89
N ILE A 50 32.44 18.84 13.82
CA ILE A 50 32.12 19.60 12.60
C ILE A 50 31.37 18.72 11.57
N ILE A 51 31.56 17.40 11.60
CA ILE A 51 30.91 16.46 10.68
C ILE A 51 29.45 16.15 11.09
N LEU A 52 29.08 16.40 12.36
CA LEU A 52 27.73 16.20 12.89
C LEU A 52 26.84 17.46 12.87
N PHE A 53 27.27 18.55 12.22
CA PHE A 53 26.55 19.84 12.21
C PHE A 53 25.98 20.25 10.83
N PHE A 54 25.99 19.35 9.84
CA PHE A 54 25.56 19.62 8.46
C PHE A 54 24.28 18.87 8.03
N PHE A 55 23.36 18.63 8.97
CA PHE A 55 22.01 18.12 8.69
C PHE A 55 20.92 18.89 9.47
N SER A 56 20.83 20.20 9.21
CA SER A 56 19.69 21.07 9.52
C SER A 56 19.84 22.40 8.78
N ILE A 57 18.76 23.16 8.64
CA ILE A 57 18.66 24.43 7.88
C ILE A 57 18.76 24.22 6.35
N ILE A 58 17.65 23.76 5.75
CA ILE A 58 17.28 24.22 4.40
C ILE A 58 16.40 25.47 4.59
N PRO A 59 16.71 26.61 3.97
CA PRO A 59 15.82 27.76 3.98
C PRO A 59 14.63 27.52 3.03
N THR A 60 13.41 27.74 3.50
CA THR A 60 12.22 27.78 2.63
C THR A 60 12.27 29.01 1.73
N ALA A 61 12.74 28.83 0.50
CA ALA A 61 12.73 29.88 -0.51
C ALA A 61 11.30 30.11 -1.02
N THR A 62 10.67 31.19 -0.56
CA THR A 62 9.38 31.66 -1.08
C THR A 62 9.56 32.18 -2.51
N ALA A 63 9.22 31.35 -3.50
CA ALA A 63 9.11 31.80 -4.88
C ALA A 63 7.85 32.65 -5.05
N HIS A 64 8.00 33.96 -5.22
CA HIS A 64 6.91 34.79 -5.73
C HIS A 64 6.65 34.41 -7.20
N ALA A 65 5.51 33.78 -7.46
CA ALA A 65 4.93 33.72 -8.78
C ALA A 65 3.94 34.88 -8.93
N ASP A 66 4.30 35.90 -9.73
CA ASP A 66 3.36 36.95 -10.14
C ASP A 66 2.38 36.38 -11.18
N GLY A 67 1.41 35.61 -10.67
CA GLY A 67 0.22 35.18 -11.39
C GLY A 67 -1.01 35.55 -10.56
N VAL A 68 -1.90 36.37 -11.11
CA VAL A 68 -3.13 36.78 -10.43
C VAL A 68 -3.97 35.53 -10.15
N PRO A 69 -4.22 35.17 -8.87
CA PRO A 69 -4.96 33.96 -8.57
C PRO A 69 -6.44 34.14 -8.95
N PRO A 70 -7.11 33.10 -9.49
CA PRO A 70 -8.56 33.03 -9.39
C PRO A 70 -8.95 33.04 -7.90
N SER A 71 -10.14 33.54 -7.58
CA SER A 71 -10.58 33.71 -6.18
C SER A 71 -10.51 32.40 -5.39
N LEU A 72 -9.58 32.33 -4.44
CA LEU A 72 -9.50 31.24 -3.47
C LEU A 72 -10.80 31.16 -2.68
N ASN A 73 -11.48 30.01 -2.75
CA ASN A 73 -12.57 29.70 -1.85
C ASN A 73 -11.99 29.49 -0.44
N ILE A 74 -12.43 30.35 0.49
CA ILE A 74 -12.03 30.28 1.91
C ILE A 74 -13.10 29.48 2.66
N LEU A 75 -12.73 28.30 3.15
CA LEU A 75 -13.57 27.51 4.05
C LEU A 75 -13.64 28.20 5.42
N LYS A 76 -14.84 28.43 5.92
CA LYS A 76 -15.09 28.80 7.32
C LYS A 76 -15.12 27.53 8.17
N SER A 77 -14.20 27.48 9.11
CA SER A 77 -14.12 26.43 10.12
C SER A 77 -14.10 27.04 11.52
N ALA A 78 -14.28 26.21 12.54
CA ALA A 78 -14.06 26.61 13.91
C ALA A 78 -13.26 25.58 14.72
N SER A 79 -12.81 25.99 15.90
CA SER A 79 -12.09 25.18 16.88
C SER A 79 -12.69 25.39 18.27
N GLU A 80 -12.81 24.29 19.03
CA GLU A 80 -13.09 24.36 20.47
C GLU A 80 -11.94 25.02 21.24
N LEU A 81 -12.24 25.52 22.44
CA LEU A 81 -11.39 26.36 23.29
C LEU A 81 -10.13 25.66 23.86
N ASP A 82 -10.25 24.43 24.39
CA ASP A 82 -9.10 23.64 24.89
C ASP A 82 -9.42 22.13 24.84
N TYR A 83 -9.08 21.46 23.74
CA TYR A 83 -9.07 19.98 23.65
C TYR A 83 -7.71 19.46 23.11
N PRO A 84 -6.59 19.73 23.82
CA PRO A 84 -5.24 19.36 23.38
C PRO A 84 -5.07 17.83 23.28
N PRO A 85 -4.15 17.34 22.41
CA PRO A 85 -3.39 18.07 21.40
C PRO A 85 -4.20 18.34 20.12
N PHE A 86 -5.50 18.06 20.11
CA PHE A 86 -6.32 18.04 18.88
C PHE A 86 -6.79 19.43 18.47
N ALA A 87 -7.19 20.25 19.46
CA ALA A 87 -7.59 21.65 19.32
C ALA A 87 -7.05 22.44 20.52
N ILE A 88 -6.39 23.57 20.29
CA ILE A 88 -5.80 24.42 21.32
C ILE A 88 -5.92 25.88 20.87
N VAL A 89 -6.26 26.79 21.80
CA VAL A 89 -6.20 28.23 21.55
C VAL A 89 -4.85 28.78 22.02
N GLN A 90 -4.10 29.42 21.11
CA GLN A 90 -2.84 30.09 21.45
C GLN A 90 -3.09 31.42 22.19
N SER A 91 -2.04 31.97 22.82
CA SER A 91 -2.14 33.21 23.61
C SER A 91 -2.42 34.49 22.79
N ASP A 92 -2.46 34.40 21.47
CA ASP A 92 -2.90 35.45 20.55
C ASP A 92 -4.38 35.29 20.09
N GLY A 93 -5.06 34.22 20.54
CA GLY A 93 -6.43 33.88 20.17
C GLY A 93 -6.56 32.99 18.93
N THR A 94 -5.47 32.55 18.31
CA THR A 94 -5.51 31.68 17.13
C THR A 94 -5.75 30.21 17.46
N ALA A 95 -6.36 29.48 16.53
CA ALA A 95 -6.58 28.04 16.63
C ALA A 95 -5.38 27.23 16.12
N ASP A 96 -4.96 26.25 16.93
CA ASP A 96 -3.85 25.33 16.70
C ASP A 96 -4.22 23.91 17.18
N GLY A 97 -3.33 22.92 16.99
CA GLY A 97 -3.55 21.51 17.34
C GLY A 97 -3.69 20.59 16.13
N PHE A 98 -3.62 19.28 16.36
CA PHE A 98 -3.56 18.25 15.31
C PHE A 98 -4.72 18.32 14.32
N SER A 99 -5.96 18.47 14.78
CA SER A 99 -7.14 18.50 13.90
C SER A 99 -7.23 19.82 13.11
N VAL A 100 -6.69 20.91 13.68
CA VAL A 100 -6.63 22.23 13.05
C VAL A 100 -5.54 22.28 11.98
N ASP A 101 -4.33 21.81 12.30
CA ASP A 101 -3.24 21.62 11.32
C ASP A 101 -3.65 20.69 10.17
N LEU A 102 -4.32 19.57 10.49
CA LEU A 102 -4.71 18.60 9.48
C LEU A 102 -5.74 19.18 8.52
N LEU A 103 -6.74 19.92 9.01
CA LEU A 103 -7.72 20.59 8.14
C LEU A 103 -7.07 21.68 7.26
N LYS A 104 -6.12 22.45 7.80
CA LYS A 104 -5.32 23.41 7.01
C LYS A 104 -4.58 22.69 5.86
N ALA A 105 -3.85 21.62 6.16
CA ALA A 105 -3.09 20.86 5.17
C ALA A 105 -3.98 20.13 4.14
N VAL A 106 -5.15 19.64 4.56
CA VAL A 106 -6.13 18.99 3.68
C VAL A 106 -6.75 19.98 2.69
N ALA A 107 -7.09 21.19 3.14
CA ALA A 107 -7.61 22.25 2.27
C ALA A 107 -6.53 22.79 1.31
N GLU A 108 -5.31 23.01 1.80
CA GLU A 108 -4.16 23.46 0.99
C GLU A 108 -3.84 22.45 -0.13
N ALA A 109 -3.94 21.14 0.18
CA ALA A 109 -3.73 20.06 -0.79
C ALA A 109 -4.74 20.05 -1.96
N VAL A 110 -5.91 20.68 -1.81
CA VAL A 110 -6.92 20.87 -2.87
C VAL A 110 -7.08 22.33 -3.31
N GLY A 111 -6.09 23.19 -3.01
CA GLY A 111 -6.05 24.58 -3.47
C GLY A 111 -7.02 25.54 -2.76
N MET A 112 -7.55 25.16 -1.60
CA MET A 112 -8.41 25.99 -0.75
C MET A 112 -7.62 26.57 0.43
N SER A 113 -8.20 27.56 1.13
CA SER A 113 -7.67 28.04 2.42
C SER A 113 -8.75 27.98 3.50
N VAL A 114 -8.35 27.97 4.79
CA VAL A 114 -9.27 27.80 5.92
C VAL A 114 -9.13 28.95 6.91
N SER A 115 -10.25 29.59 7.23
CA SER A 115 -10.36 30.56 8.33
C SER A 115 -10.94 29.87 9.56
N PHE A 116 -10.35 30.09 10.74
CA PHE A 116 -10.79 29.49 11.99
C PHE A 116 -11.41 30.53 12.94
N LYS A 117 -12.67 30.31 13.32
CA LYS A 117 -13.28 30.89 14.52
C LYS A 117 -12.92 30.05 15.74
N VAL A 118 -12.93 30.66 16.93
CA VAL A 118 -12.78 29.98 18.22
C VAL A 118 -14.07 30.17 19.01
N GLY A 119 -14.59 29.11 19.64
CA GLY A 119 -15.82 29.21 20.44
C GLY A 119 -16.18 27.95 21.23
N PRO A 120 -17.21 28.01 22.09
CA PRO A 120 -17.73 26.85 22.82
C PRO A 120 -18.37 25.84 21.87
N TRP A 121 -18.07 24.55 22.05
CA TRP A 121 -18.52 23.47 21.14
C TRP A 121 -20.04 23.42 20.90
N ASN A 122 -20.85 23.80 21.90
CA ASN A 122 -22.31 23.84 21.75
C ASN A 122 -22.79 24.95 20.80
N GLU A 123 -22.09 26.08 20.74
CA GLU A 123 -22.35 27.16 19.77
C GLU A 123 -21.84 26.75 18.38
N LEU A 124 -20.61 26.23 18.29
CA LEU A 124 -20.00 25.83 17.01
C LEU A 124 -20.80 24.76 16.26
N LYS A 125 -21.36 23.76 16.97
CA LYS A 125 -22.28 22.78 16.36
C LYS A 125 -23.52 23.44 15.77
N GLN A 126 -24.11 24.39 16.48
CA GLN A 126 -25.31 25.09 16.03
C GLN A 126 -25.00 25.94 14.78
N GLU A 127 -23.85 26.62 14.76
CA GLU A 127 -23.36 27.38 13.61
C GLU A 127 -23.09 26.51 12.36
N LEU A 128 -22.74 25.23 12.52
CA LEU A 128 -22.64 24.29 11.41
C LEU A 128 -24.03 23.87 10.88
N ILE A 129 -25.00 23.64 11.77
CA ILE A 129 -26.40 23.34 11.38
C ILE A 129 -27.02 24.54 10.65
N GLU A 130 -26.78 25.75 11.15
CA GLU A 130 -27.28 27.01 10.60
C GLU A 130 -26.49 27.49 9.35
N ARG A 131 -25.47 26.71 8.93
CA ARG A 131 -24.62 26.96 7.75
C ARG A 131 -23.84 28.29 7.81
N GLU A 132 -23.53 28.77 9.01
CA GLU A 132 -22.54 29.84 9.20
C GLU A 132 -21.11 29.33 9.00
N LEU A 133 -20.87 28.04 9.31
CA LEU A 133 -19.63 27.31 9.08
C LEU A 133 -19.78 26.32 7.90
N ASP A 134 -18.70 26.13 7.14
CA ASP A 134 -18.65 25.20 6.01
C ASP A 134 -18.19 23.79 6.44
N VAL A 135 -17.38 23.71 7.49
CA VAL A 135 -16.80 22.46 8.03
C VAL A 135 -16.45 22.58 9.52
N LEU A 136 -16.65 21.50 10.28
CA LEU A 136 -16.04 21.33 11.61
C LEU A 136 -15.05 20.14 11.64
N PRO A 137 -13.85 20.32 12.19
CA PRO A 137 -12.96 19.22 12.54
C PRO A 137 -13.32 18.62 13.90
N LEU A 138 -12.70 17.47 14.22
CA LEU A 138 -12.80 16.80 15.52
C LEU A 138 -14.25 16.38 15.90
N VAL A 139 -15.16 16.28 14.93
CA VAL A 139 -16.50 15.75 15.18
C VAL A 139 -16.41 14.22 15.22
N SER A 140 -16.89 13.60 16.31
CA SER A 140 -17.01 12.14 16.36
C SER A 140 -18.29 11.67 15.65
N TYR A 141 -18.12 10.68 14.76
CA TYR A 141 -19.20 10.02 14.03
C TYR A 141 -20.13 9.24 14.97
N SER A 142 -21.46 9.39 14.79
CA SER A 142 -22.48 8.55 15.41
C SER A 142 -23.74 8.52 14.53
N LYS A 143 -24.56 7.46 14.63
CA LYS A 143 -25.79 7.27 13.81
C LYS A 143 -26.84 8.36 14.01
N GLU A 144 -26.72 9.15 15.07
CA GLU A 144 -27.61 10.25 15.45
C GLU A 144 -27.16 11.56 14.78
N ARG A 145 -25.84 11.73 14.59
CA ARG A 145 -25.23 12.91 13.96
C ARG A 145 -25.18 12.77 12.43
N ASP A 146 -25.14 11.54 11.93
CA ASP A 146 -25.23 11.14 10.51
C ASP A 146 -26.57 11.54 9.85
N LYS A 147 -27.51 12.07 10.64
CA LYS A 147 -28.83 12.59 10.22
C LYS A 147 -28.88 14.12 10.14
N VAL A 148 -27.74 14.78 10.30
CA VAL A 148 -27.61 16.25 10.45
C VAL A 148 -26.33 16.79 9.79
N TYR A 149 -25.28 15.96 9.71
CA TYR A 149 -24.02 16.29 9.05
C TYR A 149 -23.58 15.17 8.11
N ASP A 150 -23.00 15.55 6.97
CA ASP A 150 -22.24 14.64 6.12
C ASP A 150 -20.81 14.47 6.67
N PHE A 151 -20.29 13.24 6.69
CA PHE A 151 -18.98 12.91 7.29
C PHE A 151 -17.94 12.44 6.29
N THR A 152 -16.73 13.01 6.39
CA THR A 152 -15.53 12.48 5.72
C THR A 152 -15.10 11.12 6.28
N ALA A 153 -14.26 10.39 5.54
CA ALA A 153 -13.58 9.20 6.05
C ALA A 153 -12.82 9.52 7.36
N PRO A 154 -12.91 8.66 8.39
CA PRO A 154 -12.40 8.98 9.72
C PRO A 154 -10.87 9.08 9.74
N TYR A 155 -10.38 10.31 9.85
CA TYR A 155 -8.94 10.62 9.81
C TYR A 155 -8.21 10.24 11.10
N LEU A 156 -8.93 10.01 12.19
CA LEU A 156 -8.37 9.63 13.48
C LEU A 156 -9.32 8.65 14.17
N ARG A 157 -8.77 7.59 14.76
CA ARG A 157 -9.53 6.62 15.57
C ARG A 157 -8.91 6.49 16.96
N MET A 158 -9.70 6.74 17.99
CA MET A 158 -9.27 6.70 19.39
C MET A 158 -10.00 5.56 20.11
N ASN A 159 -9.23 4.73 20.80
CA ASN A 159 -9.74 3.57 21.53
C ASN A 159 -9.89 3.93 23.01
N GLY A 160 -10.98 3.48 23.63
CA GLY A 160 -11.16 3.54 25.08
C GLY A 160 -10.11 2.72 25.83
N THR A 161 -9.79 3.14 27.05
CA THR A 161 -8.89 2.44 27.98
C THR A 161 -9.33 2.70 29.42
N ILE A 162 -9.20 1.67 30.26
CA ILE A 162 -9.42 1.79 31.70
C ILE A 162 -8.14 2.32 32.36
N PHE A 163 -8.26 3.37 33.17
CA PHE A 163 -7.19 3.87 34.03
C PHE A 163 -7.52 3.56 35.49
N VAL A 164 -6.54 3.05 36.23
CA VAL A 164 -6.66 2.59 37.62
C VAL A 164 -5.47 3.07 38.45
N ARG A 165 -5.59 3.05 39.79
CA ARG A 165 -4.44 3.31 40.66
C ARG A 165 -3.36 2.23 40.51
N LYS A 166 -2.10 2.69 40.53
CA LYS A 166 -0.89 1.87 40.43
C LYS A 166 -0.77 0.94 41.62
N GLY A 167 -1.04 -0.35 41.40
CA GLY A 167 -1.11 -1.36 42.45
C GLY A 167 -2.50 -1.98 42.63
N ASN A 168 -3.53 -1.46 41.95
CA ASN A 168 -4.80 -2.19 41.78
C ASN A 168 -4.49 -3.54 41.08
N THR A 169 -5.03 -4.62 41.63
CA THR A 169 -4.91 -5.98 41.08
C THR A 169 -6.25 -6.62 40.77
N GLU A 170 -7.35 -5.92 40.99
CA GLU A 170 -8.73 -6.38 40.83
C GLU A 170 -9.24 -6.10 39.42
N ILE A 171 -8.94 -4.92 38.87
CA ILE A 171 -9.42 -4.48 37.56
C ILE A 171 -8.35 -4.71 36.49
N ARG A 172 -8.62 -5.61 35.55
CA ARG A 172 -7.69 -6.08 34.50
C ARG A 172 -8.33 -6.15 33.10
N GLN A 173 -9.65 -6.23 33.04
CA GLN A 173 -10.48 -6.36 31.83
C GLN A 173 -11.83 -5.67 32.06
N LEU A 174 -12.65 -5.53 31.00
CA LEU A 174 -13.88 -4.71 31.04
C LEU A 174 -14.95 -5.24 32.01
N SER A 175 -15.07 -6.56 32.15
CA SER A 175 -16.00 -7.22 33.07
C SER A 175 -15.79 -6.84 34.54
N ASP A 176 -14.56 -6.47 34.91
CA ASP A 176 -14.16 -6.26 36.30
C ASP A 176 -14.65 -4.90 36.85
N LEU A 177 -15.27 -4.07 36.00
CA LEU A 177 -15.83 -2.77 36.37
C LEU A 177 -17.23 -2.86 36.99
N LYS A 178 -17.94 -3.98 36.84
CA LYS A 178 -19.39 -4.07 37.09
C LYS A 178 -19.82 -3.62 38.49
N ASP A 179 -19.04 -4.01 39.50
CA ASP A 179 -19.28 -3.71 40.92
C ASP A 179 -18.37 -2.55 41.45
N LYS A 180 -17.85 -1.69 40.57
CA LYS A 180 -16.79 -0.71 40.89
C LYS A 180 -17.21 0.73 40.63
N GLU A 181 -16.69 1.68 41.38
CA GLU A 181 -16.98 3.10 41.13
C GLU A 181 -16.20 3.61 39.91
N VAL A 182 -16.91 3.83 38.80
CA VAL A 182 -16.34 4.22 37.50
C VAL A 182 -16.59 5.69 37.21
N LEU A 183 -15.50 6.46 37.11
CA LEU A 183 -15.51 7.89 36.79
C LEU A 183 -15.56 8.13 35.27
N VAL A 184 -16.46 9.03 34.85
CA VAL A 184 -16.61 9.51 33.46
C VAL A 184 -16.99 11.00 33.43
N MET A 185 -16.59 11.73 32.38
CA MET A 185 -16.99 13.13 32.21
C MET A 185 -18.43 13.22 31.71
N LYS A 186 -19.27 14.02 32.38
CA LYS A 186 -20.71 14.09 32.11
C LYS A 186 -20.98 14.60 30.69
N GLY A 187 -21.61 13.76 29.87
CA GLY A 187 -21.98 14.10 28.49
C GLY A 187 -20.87 13.93 27.45
N ASP A 188 -19.73 13.32 27.79
CA ASP A 188 -18.83 12.78 26.75
C ASP A 188 -19.28 11.39 26.27
N THR A 189 -18.84 11.04 25.07
CA THR A 189 -18.71 9.70 24.51
C THR A 189 -18.42 8.58 25.52
N ALA A 190 -17.51 8.78 26.48
CA ALA A 190 -17.17 7.81 27.53
C ALA A 190 -18.32 7.58 28.53
N HIS A 191 -19.11 8.61 28.82
CA HIS A 191 -20.30 8.53 29.67
C HIS A 191 -21.50 7.93 28.91
N GLU A 192 -21.68 8.28 27.64
CA GLU A 192 -22.64 7.63 26.74
C GLU A 192 -22.36 6.12 26.63
N TYR A 193 -21.10 5.75 26.38
CA TYR A 193 -20.62 4.37 26.32
C TYR A 193 -20.80 3.64 27.67
N ALA A 194 -20.45 4.28 28.78
CA ALA A 194 -20.59 3.68 30.12
C ALA A 194 -22.04 3.31 30.47
N ILE A 195 -22.99 4.18 30.11
CA ILE A 195 -24.43 3.93 30.28
C ILE A 195 -24.93 2.85 29.31
N LYS A 196 -24.57 2.96 28.02
CA LYS A 196 -25.05 2.06 26.97
C LYS A 196 -24.65 0.60 27.22
N GLU A 197 -23.38 0.35 27.52
CA GLU A 197 -22.86 -0.99 27.78
C GLU A 197 -22.97 -1.44 29.25
N LYS A 198 -23.62 -0.63 30.11
CA LYS A 198 -23.78 -0.88 31.56
C LYS A 198 -22.48 -1.31 32.25
N LEU A 199 -21.41 -0.53 32.07
CA LEU A 199 -20.07 -0.90 32.53
C LEU A 199 -19.94 -1.06 34.05
N SER A 200 -20.80 -0.38 34.81
CA SER A 200 -20.92 -0.48 36.25
C SER A 200 -22.32 -0.07 36.67
N ASP A 201 -22.81 -0.63 37.78
CA ASP A 201 -24.00 -0.12 38.45
C ASP A 201 -23.73 1.21 39.20
N ASN A 202 -22.46 1.59 39.39
CA ASN A 202 -21.99 2.79 40.10
C ASN A 202 -21.16 3.74 39.19
N ILE A 203 -21.83 4.39 38.23
CA ILE A 203 -21.20 5.38 37.34
C ILE A 203 -21.19 6.76 38.02
N ILE A 204 -19.99 7.34 38.21
CA ILE A 204 -19.78 8.64 38.85
C ILE A 204 -19.44 9.69 37.77
N THR A 205 -20.28 10.72 37.63
CA THR A 205 -20.12 11.74 36.58
C THR A 205 -19.40 12.99 37.10
N THR A 206 -18.30 13.38 36.47
CA THR A 206 -17.57 14.63 36.77
C THR A 206 -17.88 15.75 35.78
N VAL A 207 -17.54 16.99 36.12
CA VAL A 207 -17.66 18.16 35.24
C VAL A 207 -16.49 18.24 34.25
N SER A 208 -15.30 17.75 34.64
CA SER A 208 -14.14 17.63 33.74
C SER A 208 -13.37 16.32 33.93
N TYR A 209 -12.51 15.97 32.98
CA TYR A 209 -11.54 14.89 33.17
C TYR A 209 -10.48 15.22 34.22
N GLU A 210 -10.19 16.49 34.48
CA GLU A 210 -9.20 16.89 35.47
C GLU A 210 -9.69 16.53 36.88
N GLU A 211 -10.96 16.86 37.17
CA GLU A 211 -11.67 16.42 38.38
C GLU A 211 -11.69 14.89 38.50
N ALA A 212 -11.96 14.15 37.41
CA ALA A 212 -11.94 12.69 37.42
C ALA A 212 -10.56 12.13 37.77
N PHE A 213 -9.49 12.63 37.14
CA PHE A 213 -8.13 12.15 37.37
C PHE A 213 -7.62 12.46 38.79
N ASP A 214 -7.96 13.63 39.35
CA ASP A 214 -7.67 13.95 40.74
C ASP A 214 -8.48 13.08 41.73
N LEU A 215 -9.76 12.83 41.44
CA LEU A 215 -10.60 11.94 42.26
C LEU A 215 -10.08 10.50 42.27
N LEU A 216 -9.69 9.94 41.12
CA LEU A 216 -9.04 8.62 41.04
C LEU A 216 -7.66 8.61 41.73
N ALA A 217 -6.84 9.66 41.53
CA ALA A 217 -5.52 9.75 42.15
C ALA A 217 -5.60 9.89 43.69
N SER A 218 -6.62 10.57 44.21
CA SER A 218 -6.93 10.63 45.66
C SER A 218 -7.37 9.28 46.22
N GLY A 219 -7.87 8.39 45.36
CA GLY A 219 -8.22 7.02 45.71
C GLY A 219 -9.61 6.83 46.32
N LYS A 220 -10.52 7.77 46.09
CA LYS A 220 -11.93 7.67 46.47
C LYS A 220 -12.72 6.67 45.64
N HIS A 221 -12.35 6.49 44.37
CA HIS A 221 -13.02 5.64 43.39
C HIS A 221 -12.03 4.65 42.75
N ASP A 222 -12.54 3.70 41.96
CA ASP A 222 -11.77 2.54 41.50
C ASP A 222 -11.10 2.74 40.13
N ALA A 223 -11.81 3.33 39.17
CA ALA A 223 -11.37 3.47 37.79
C ALA A 223 -11.89 4.72 37.08
N ILE A 224 -11.22 5.11 35.98
CA ILE A 224 -11.73 6.04 34.96
C ILE A 224 -11.83 5.29 33.63
N VAL A 225 -12.91 5.51 32.88
CA VAL A 225 -13.01 5.12 31.47
C VAL A 225 -12.83 6.37 30.59
N VAL A 226 -11.79 6.38 29.76
CA VAL A 226 -11.43 7.50 28.89
C VAL A 226 -10.63 7.02 27.67
N GLN A 227 -10.58 7.81 26.62
CA GLN A 227 -9.76 7.57 25.44
C GLN A 227 -8.27 7.56 25.83
N GLN A 228 -7.48 6.59 25.34
CA GLN A 228 -6.12 6.32 25.83
C GLN A 228 -5.19 7.55 25.84
N ILE A 229 -5.23 8.37 24.78
CA ILE A 229 -4.36 9.55 24.63
C ILE A 229 -4.72 10.63 25.66
N VAL A 230 -6.02 10.93 25.82
CA VAL A 230 -6.53 11.91 26.79
C VAL A 230 -6.12 11.51 28.21
N GLY A 231 -6.29 10.24 28.59
CA GLY A 231 -5.89 9.77 29.93
C GLY A 231 -4.39 9.85 30.20
N LEU A 232 -3.55 9.46 29.23
CA LEU A 232 -2.08 9.63 29.33
C LEU A 232 -1.65 11.09 29.44
N GLN A 233 -2.39 11.98 28.77
CA GLN A 233 -2.15 13.42 28.80
C GLN A 233 -2.63 14.08 30.09
N MET A 234 -3.78 13.70 30.66
CA MET A 234 -4.22 14.19 31.97
C MET A 234 -3.21 13.82 33.06
N ILE A 235 -2.73 12.58 33.05
CA ILE A 235 -1.61 12.12 33.91
C ILE A 235 -0.39 13.05 33.77
N LYS A 236 -0.06 13.49 32.55
CA LYS A 236 1.06 14.41 32.28
C LYS A 236 0.77 15.86 32.69
N LYS A 237 -0.43 16.40 32.42
CA LYS A 237 -0.86 17.78 32.74
C LYS A 237 -0.90 17.99 34.25
N LEU A 238 -1.51 17.05 34.97
CA LEU A 238 -1.69 17.06 36.43
C LEU A 238 -0.49 16.47 37.21
N HIS A 239 0.56 16.02 36.51
CA HIS A 239 1.77 15.43 37.10
C HIS A 239 1.51 14.21 38.02
N ILE A 240 0.44 13.46 37.74
CA ILE A 240 0.00 12.30 38.53
C ILE A 240 1.00 11.14 38.34
N THR A 241 1.42 10.51 39.45
CA THR A 241 2.42 9.43 39.43
C THR A 241 1.90 8.07 39.90
N ASN A 242 0.65 8.03 40.40
CA ASN A 242 0.01 6.87 41.02
C ASN A 242 -1.19 6.32 40.23
N VAL A 243 -1.44 6.79 39.00
CA VAL A 243 -2.47 6.25 38.08
C VAL A 243 -1.78 5.65 36.84
N ILE A 244 -2.30 4.53 36.34
CA ILE A 244 -1.78 3.80 35.17
C ILE A 244 -2.92 3.25 34.30
N PRO A 245 -2.73 3.11 32.98
CA PRO A 245 -3.64 2.33 32.15
C PRO A 245 -3.52 0.83 32.43
N VAL A 246 -4.64 0.12 32.39
CA VAL A 246 -4.71 -1.34 32.41
C VAL A 246 -4.04 -1.91 31.14
N LYS A 247 -3.44 -3.11 31.24
CA LYS A 247 -2.66 -3.74 30.15
C LYS A 247 -3.16 -5.14 29.85
N GLN A 248 -3.31 -5.45 28.56
CA GLN A 248 -3.74 -6.77 28.09
C GLN A 248 -2.56 -7.76 28.07
N LYS A 249 -2.85 -9.04 28.36
CA LYS A 249 -1.88 -10.14 28.33
C LYS A 249 -1.85 -10.78 26.93
N VAL A 250 -1.21 -10.13 25.96
CA VAL A 250 -0.95 -10.74 24.64
C VAL A 250 0.32 -11.59 24.71
N ILE A 251 0.19 -12.90 24.54
CA ILE A 251 1.33 -13.79 24.34
C ILE A 251 1.88 -13.52 22.92
N SER A 252 3.22 -13.47 22.78
CA SER A 252 3.95 -13.30 21.50
C SER A 252 4.00 -11.90 20.84
N SER A 253 4.13 -10.79 21.59
CA SER A 253 4.82 -9.61 21.03
C SER A 253 5.56 -8.74 22.05
N LEU A 254 6.64 -8.07 21.62
CA LEU A 254 7.54 -7.25 22.45
C LEU A 254 7.04 -5.81 22.69
N LYS A 255 5.72 -5.60 22.84
CA LYS A 255 5.13 -4.28 23.16
C LYS A 255 4.00 -4.38 24.19
N PRO A 256 4.04 -3.62 25.30
CA PRO A 256 2.92 -3.51 26.22
C PRO A 256 1.87 -2.54 25.65
N ILE A 257 0.87 -3.06 24.95
CA ILE A 257 -0.30 -2.31 24.52
C ILE A 257 -1.27 -2.19 25.72
N ALA A 258 -1.91 -1.03 25.87
CA ALA A 258 -2.96 -0.87 26.89
C ALA A 258 -4.20 -1.70 26.52
N LEU A 259 -5.05 -1.99 27.51
CA LEU A 259 -6.34 -2.65 27.25
C LEU A 259 -7.20 -1.74 26.37
N LYS A 260 -7.36 -2.13 25.10
CA LYS A 260 -8.39 -1.57 24.22
C LYS A 260 -9.75 -2.05 24.71
N LEU A 261 -10.70 -1.14 24.80
CA LEU A 261 -12.10 -1.49 25.05
C LEU A 261 -12.78 -1.78 23.71
N GLU A 262 -13.08 -3.07 23.48
CA GLU A 262 -13.93 -3.50 22.37
C GLU A 262 -15.30 -2.83 22.50
N GLY A 263 -15.85 -2.35 21.38
CA GLY A 263 -17.02 -1.46 21.37
C GLY A 263 -16.70 0.04 21.46
N PHE A 264 -15.67 0.46 22.21
CA PHE A 264 -15.34 1.89 22.39
C PHE A 264 -14.27 2.39 21.39
N GLU A 265 -14.60 2.39 20.10
CA GLU A 265 -13.81 3.07 19.04
C GLU A 265 -14.47 4.41 18.65
N GLN A 266 -13.88 5.52 19.08
CA GLN A 266 -14.30 6.86 18.68
C GLN A 266 -13.64 7.24 17.34
N LYS A 267 -14.46 7.43 16.31
CA LYS A 267 -14.06 7.78 14.94
C LYS A 267 -14.22 9.29 14.76
N PHE A 268 -13.12 10.01 14.57
CA PHE A 268 -13.12 11.45 14.34
C PHE A 268 -12.99 11.75 12.83
N CYS A 269 -13.85 12.64 12.37
CA CYS A 269 -14.01 13.05 10.98
C CYS A 269 -14.02 14.59 10.88
N PHE A 270 -13.84 15.12 9.67
CA PHE A 270 -14.43 16.40 9.32
C PHE A 270 -15.92 16.19 9.03
N ALA A 271 -16.77 17.05 9.57
CA ALA A 271 -18.20 17.08 9.28
C ALA A 271 -18.55 18.36 8.52
N VAL A 272 -19.45 18.26 7.55
CA VAL A 272 -20.00 19.39 6.79
C VAL A 272 -21.53 19.39 6.93
N PRO A 273 -22.24 20.51 6.66
CA PRO A 273 -23.69 20.54 6.73
C PRO A 273 -24.30 19.55 5.74
N GLU A 274 -25.38 18.85 6.14
CA GLU A 274 -26.10 17.87 5.31
C GLU A 274 -26.36 18.41 3.88
N GLY A 275 -25.98 17.62 2.87
CA GLY A 275 -26.12 17.93 1.46
C GLY A 275 -24.95 18.67 0.83
N ASN A 276 -23.91 19.06 1.58
CA ASN A 276 -22.74 19.76 1.03
C ASN A 276 -21.69 18.80 0.44
N GLN A 277 -22.13 18.01 -0.55
CA GLN A 277 -21.35 16.93 -1.15
C GLN A 277 -20.09 17.41 -1.91
N ASP A 278 -20.09 18.64 -2.42
CA ASP A 278 -18.92 19.22 -3.11
C ASP A 278 -17.75 19.43 -2.13
N VAL A 279 -17.99 20.09 -0.99
CA VAL A 279 -16.98 20.28 0.06
C VAL A 279 -16.59 18.93 0.69
N LEU A 280 -17.56 18.03 0.88
CA LEU A 280 -17.31 16.67 1.36
C LEU A 280 -16.33 15.91 0.45
N SER A 281 -16.53 15.96 -0.87
CA SER A 281 -15.67 15.28 -1.84
C SER A 281 -14.25 15.85 -1.81
N LEU A 282 -14.10 17.18 -1.83
CA LEU A 282 -12.82 17.87 -1.78
C LEU A 282 -12.03 17.56 -0.49
N LEU A 283 -12.71 17.52 0.67
CA LEU A 283 -12.06 17.15 1.94
C LEU A 283 -11.60 15.69 1.99
N ASN A 284 -12.35 14.76 1.37
CA ASN A 284 -11.92 13.36 1.25
C ASN A 284 -10.74 13.21 0.26
N GLU A 285 -10.71 13.95 -0.83
CA GLU A 285 -9.58 13.98 -1.78
C GLU A 285 -8.31 14.55 -1.12
N GLY A 286 -8.43 15.70 -0.44
CA GLY A 286 -7.33 16.31 0.30
C GLY A 286 -6.79 15.42 1.42
N LEU A 287 -7.65 14.68 2.13
CA LEU A 287 -7.23 13.63 3.08
C LEU A 287 -6.39 12.57 2.37
N GLY A 288 -6.84 12.06 1.22
CA GLY A 288 -6.09 11.12 0.39
C GLY A 288 -4.68 11.62 0.02
N ILE A 289 -4.57 12.87 -0.43
CA ILE A 289 -3.29 13.50 -0.79
C ILE A 289 -2.38 13.62 0.44
N VAL A 290 -2.91 14.07 1.58
CA VAL A 290 -2.18 14.26 2.86
C VAL A 290 -1.72 12.95 3.50
N TYR A 291 -2.40 11.83 3.23
CA TYR A 291 -1.89 10.49 3.52
C TYR A 291 -0.77 10.07 2.56
N LEU A 292 -0.99 10.19 1.24
CA LEU A 292 -0.05 9.71 0.21
C LEU A 292 1.30 10.44 0.24
N ASN A 293 1.30 11.76 0.47
CA ASN A 293 2.52 12.55 0.56
C ASN A 293 3.23 12.47 1.95
N GLY A 294 2.64 11.73 2.90
CA GLY A 294 3.20 11.52 4.23
C GLY A 294 3.00 12.67 5.23
N THR A 295 2.36 13.78 4.85
CA THR A 295 2.13 14.95 5.71
C THR A 295 1.34 14.59 6.96
N TYR A 296 0.36 13.68 6.85
CA TYR A 296 -0.34 13.11 8.01
C TYR A 296 0.63 12.58 9.07
N ASN A 297 1.66 11.83 8.67
CA ASN A 297 2.64 11.25 9.59
C ASN A 297 3.55 12.31 10.21
N ILE A 298 3.83 13.42 9.52
CA ILE A 298 4.59 14.55 10.06
C ILE A 298 3.77 15.25 11.15
N LEU A 299 2.50 15.58 10.87
CA LEU A 299 1.58 16.20 11.83
C LEU A 299 1.29 15.28 13.03
N TYR A 300 1.08 13.98 12.78
CA TYR A 300 0.87 13.00 13.84
C TYR A 300 2.09 12.91 14.78
N ASN A 301 3.30 12.88 14.23
CA ASN A 301 4.52 12.88 15.05
C ASN A 301 4.74 14.22 15.78
N LYS A 302 4.45 15.38 15.16
CA LYS A 302 4.49 16.71 15.81
C LYS A 302 3.67 16.71 17.10
N TRP A 303 2.43 16.20 17.05
CA TRP A 303 1.46 16.33 18.14
C TRP A 303 1.47 15.18 19.15
N PHE A 304 1.65 13.92 18.74
CA PHE A 304 1.51 12.76 19.63
C PHE A 304 2.82 12.20 20.18
N ALA A 305 3.97 12.39 19.51
CA ALA A 305 5.25 11.88 20.00
C ALA A 305 5.67 12.44 21.38
N PRO A 306 5.33 13.69 21.78
CA PRO A 306 5.59 14.20 23.14
C PRO A 306 4.68 13.60 24.23
N ILE A 307 3.64 12.84 23.87
CA ILE A 307 2.63 12.29 24.79
C ILE A 307 2.79 10.76 24.94
N LEU A 308 3.10 10.08 23.83
CA LEU A 308 3.23 8.62 23.81
C LEU A 308 4.52 8.14 24.53
N PRO A 309 4.46 7.06 25.32
CA PRO A 309 5.62 6.57 26.07
C PRO A 309 6.67 5.94 25.13
N THR A 310 7.85 6.57 25.05
CA THR A 310 8.98 6.04 24.26
C THR A 310 9.45 4.68 24.79
N PRO A 311 9.69 3.66 23.94
CA PRO A 311 10.16 2.36 24.38
C PRO A 311 11.58 2.44 24.94
N LYS A 312 11.75 2.11 26.22
CA LYS A 312 13.08 2.08 26.87
C LYS A 312 13.87 0.86 26.38
N VAL A 313 14.85 1.12 25.51
CA VAL A 313 15.82 0.10 25.05
C VAL A 313 16.65 -0.39 26.26
N PRO A 314 16.84 -1.72 26.44
CA PRO A 314 17.70 -2.25 27.50
C PRO A 314 19.12 -1.72 27.43
N PHE A 315 19.63 -1.21 28.56
CA PHE A 315 20.95 -0.57 28.67
C PHE A 315 22.12 -1.48 28.23
N SER A 316 21.96 -2.80 28.35
CA SER A 316 22.90 -3.82 27.87
C SER A 316 23.07 -3.86 26.34
N ILE A 317 22.05 -3.48 25.57
CA ILE A 317 22.12 -3.38 24.11
C ILE A 317 22.90 -2.12 23.71
N LEU A 318 22.59 -1.00 24.38
CA LEU A 318 23.24 0.28 24.16
C LEU A 318 24.77 0.20 24.42
N ILE A 319 25.18 -0.46 25.51
CA ILE A 319 26.60 -0.69 25.82
C ILE A 319 27.31 -1.48 24.71
N LYS A 320 26.69 -2.54 24.17
CA LYS A 320 27.30 -3.34 23.08
C LYS A 320 27.52 -2.51 21.81
N GLN A 321 26.53 -1.70 21.43
CA GLN A 321 26.65 -0.82 20.26
C GLN A 321 27.73 0.25 20.47
N ILE A 322 27.74 0.92 21.62
CA ILE A 322 28.74 1.94 21.97
C ILE A 322 30.17 1.36 21.95
N LEU A 323 30.39 0.18 22.53
CA LEU A 323 31.71 -0.49 22.52
C LEU A 323 32.18 -0.86 21.11
N SER A 324 31.26 -1.32 20.24
CA SER A 324 31.60 -1.68 18.85
C SER A 324 32.08 -0.50 18.01
N ILE A 325 31.69 0.73 18.37
CA ILE A 325 32.04 1.97 17.65
C ILE A 325 33.26 2.67 18.29
N LEU A 326 33.41 2.63 19.61
CA LEU A 326 34.52 3.29 20.31
C LEU A 326 35.89 2.61 20.11
N LEU A 327 35.94 1.28 20.06
CA LEU A 327 37.21 0.55 19.97
C LEU A 327 38.00 0.88 18.68
N PRO A 328 37.40 0.90 17.48
CA PRO A 328 38.09 1.31 16.26
C PRO A 328 38.49 2.80 16.26
N LEU A 329 37.64 3.68 16.79
CA LEU A 329 37.90 5.12 16.84
C LEU A 329 39.13 5.48 17.68
N LEU A 330 39.34 4.79 18.80
CA LEU A 330 40.51 4.96 19.66
C LEU A 330 41.82 4.57 18.96
N LEU A 331 41.78 3.52 18.13
CA LEU A 331 42.92 3.04 17.34
C LEU A 331 43.29 4.05 16.24
N ILE A 332 42.29 4.63 15.56
CA ILE A 332 42.50 5.65 14.52
C ILE A 332 43.12 6.92 15.12
N PHE A 333 42.63 7.39 16.26
CA PHE A 333 43.15 8.61 16.91
C PHE A 333 44.60 8.48 17.38
N THR A 334 45.00 7.32 17.91
CA THR A 334 46.37 7.09 18.38
C THR A 334 47.37 7.05 17.21
N LEU A 335 47.01 6.44 16.08
CA LEU A 335 47.82 6.44 14.85
C LEU A 335 47.99 7.86 14.26
N LEU A 336 46.91 8.65 14.21
CA LEU A 336 46.96 10.04 13.72
C LEU A 336 47.85 10.95 14.58
N GLY A 337 47.83 10.78 15.91
CA GLY A 337 48.67 11.53 16.83
C GLY A 337 50.18 11.31 16.59
N LEU A 338 50.58 10.05 16.40
CA LEU A 338 51.96 9.67 16.09
C LEU A 338 52.45 10.26 14.76
N TRP A 339 51.60 10.24 13.72
CA TRP A 339 51.92 10.82 12.41
C TRP A 339 52.12 12.35 12.48
N PHE A 340 51.25 13.06 13.21
CA PHE A 340 51.32 14.51 13.32
C PHE A 340 52.58 14.97 14.06
N LEU A 341 52.97 14.28 15.14
CA LEU A 341 54.19 14.58 15.90
C LEU A 341 55.45 14.47 15.03
N LYS A 342 55.57 13.39 14.24
CA LYS A 342 56.67 13.17 13.29
C LYS A 342 56.78 14.30 12.24
N ARG A 343 55.64 14.83 11.79
CA ARG A 343 55.57 15.92 10.80
C ARG A 343 55.94 17.30 11.35
N LEU A 344 55.86 17.51 12.68
CA LEU A 344 56.22 18.78 13.32
C LEU A 344 57.74 18.96 13.43
N VAL A 345 58.48 17.87 13.73
CA VAL A 345 59.94 17.88 13.87
C VAL A 345 60.64 18.31 12.58
N ASN A 346 60.28 17.70 11.44
CA ASN A 346 60.88 18.00 10.13
C ASN A 346 60.81 19.48 9.71
N LYS A 347 59.87 20.27 10.26
CA LYS A 347 59.72 21.69 9.88
C LYS A 347 60.71 22.64 10.55
N ARG A 348 61.46 22.22 11.59
CA ARG A 348 62.48 23.07 12.22
C ARG A 348 63.87 22.92 11.59
N THR A 349 64.21 21.76 11.03
CA THR A 349 65.53 21.47 10.45
C THR A 349 65.85 22.35 9.24
N ILE A 350 64.84 22.58 8.38
CA ILE A 350 64.95 23.18 7.04
C ILE A 350 65.53 24.61 7.03
N HIS A 351 65.45 25.35 8.15
CA HIS A 351 65.89 26.76 8.20
C HIS A 351 67.43 26.90 8.30
N LEU A 352 68.12 25.94 8.93
CA LEU A 352 69.58 26.02 9.15
C LEU A 352 70.40 25.59 7.93
N GLU A 353 69.78 24.91 6.96
CA GLU A 353 70.47 24.37 5.78
C GLU A 353 70.78 25.42 4.69
N GLN A 354 70.27 26.65 4.83
CA GLN A 354 70.27 27.63 3.75
C GLN A 354 71.60 28.40 3.59
N GLU A 355 72.32 28.70 4.67
CA GLU A 355 73.59 29.46 4.61
C GLU A 355 74.75 28.63 4.02
N ILE A 356 74.77 27.31 4.23
CA ILE A 356 75.82 26.42 3.72
C ILE A 356 75.78 26.31 2.18
N LYS A 357 74.66 26.68 1.53
CA LYS A 357 74.43 26.45 0.10
C LYS A 357 75.47 27.09 -0.81
N HIS A 358 75.82 28.36 -0.62
CA HIS A 358 76.45 29.14 -1.70
C HIS A 358 77.83 28.62 -2.13
N ARG A 359 78.59 27.97 -1.24
CA ARG A 359 79.88 27.35 -1.61
C ARG A 359 79.74 25.92 -2.15
N LYS A 360 78.61 25.26 -1.89
CA LYS A 360 78.28 23.97 -2.52
C LYS A 360 77.81 24.12 -3.96
N ILE A 361 77.31 25.28 -4.41
CA ILE A 361 76.57 25.42 -5.69
C ILE A 361 77.29 24.80 -6.89
N ILE A 362 78.61 24.98 -7.09
CA ILE A 362 79.30 24.48 -8.29
C ILE A 362 79.53 22.96 -8.26
N GLU A 363 79.97 22.40 -7.13
CA GLU A 363 80.03 20.94 -6.96
C GLU A 363 78.62 20.32 -6.97
N SER A 364 77.65 21.08 -6.46
CA SER A 364 76.24 20.74 -6.50
C SER A 364 75.66 20.80 -7.91
N GLU A 365 76.10 21.65 -8.83
CA GLU A 365 75.55 21.67 -10.20
C GLU A 365 75.89 20.37 -10.93
N LEU A 366 77.11 19.85 -10.75
CA LEU A 366 77.51 18.56 -11.31
C LEU A 366 76.86 17.37 -10.57
N ALA A 367 76.78 17.42 -9.24
CA ALA A 367 76.12 16.38 -8.44
C ALA A 367 74.59 16.37 -8.59
N ASP A 368 73.96 17.53 -8.77
CA ASP A 368 72.52 17.72 -8.99
C ASP A 368 72.15 17.42 -10.45
N ALA A 369 73.04 17.63 -11.43
CA ALA A 369 72.84 17.09 -12.77
C ALA A 369 72.82 15.54 -12.78
N ASN A 370 73.80 14.89 -12.13
CA ASN A 370 73.82 13.44 -12.01
C ASN A 370 72.66 12.91 -11.15
N ALA A 371 72.36 13.55 -10.01
CA ALA A 371 71.23 13.17 -9.17
C ALA A 371 69.89 13.44 -9.86
N LYS A 372 69.75 14.47 -10.71
CA LYS A 372 68.56 14.66 -11.56
C LYS A 372 68.44 13.57 -12.61
N TYR A 373 69.55 13.07 -13.17
CA TYR A 373 69.54 11.95 -14.11
C TYR A 373 69.10 10.65 -13.41
N GLU A 374 69.72 10.29 -12.27
CA GLU A 374 69.34 9.13 -11.48
C GLU A 374 67.90 9.25 -10.94
N LYS A 375 67.47 10.44 -10.49
CA LYS A 375 66.09 10.69 -10.05
C LYS A 375 65.08 10.69 -11.20
N ALA A 376 65.48 11.09 -12.42
CA ALA A 376 64.64 10.97 -13.60
C ALA A 376 64.46 9.51 -14.03
N GLN A 377 65.52 8.69 -13.94
CA GLN A 377 65.41 7.24 -14.10
C GLN A 377 64.45 6.64 -13.06
N GLU A 378 64.62 6.97 -11.77
CA GLU A 378 63.75 6.48 -10.69
C GLU A 378 62.28 6.94 -10.84
N ILE A 379 62.04 8.21 -11.17
CA ILE A 379 60.68 8.78 -11.35
C ILE A 379 59.99 8.23 -12.61
N GLY A 380 60.74 8.10 -13.71
CA GLY A 380 60.23 7.49 -14.95
C GLY A 380 60.15 5.97 -14.91
N LYS A 381 60.71 5.33 -13.87
CA LYS A 381 61.01 3.90 -13.80
C LYS A 381 61.78 3.36 -15.01
N VAL A 382 62.71 4.15 -15.55
CA VAL A 382 63.49 3.80 -16.75
C VAL A 382 64.93 3.47 -16.35
N GLY A 383 65.28 2.19 -16.38
CA GLY A 383 66.67 1.74 -16.27
C GLY A 383 67.38 1.77 -17.62
N ASN A 384 68.70 1.93 -17.62
CA ASN A 384 69.54 1.71 -18.81
C ASN A 384 70.54 0.57 -18.59
N TRP A 385 70.92 -0.10 -19.67
CA TRP A 385 71.78 -1.29 -19.66
C TRP A 385 72.73 -1.32 -20.84
N GLU A 386 73.85 -2.02 -20.68
CA GLU A 386 74.81 -2.31 -21.74
C GLU A 386 75.19 -3.79 -21.69
N TYR A 387 75.17 -4.47 -22.81
CA TYR A 387 75.67 -5.84 -22.96
C TYR A 387 76.91 -5.84 -23.84
N ASP A 388 78.03 -6.29 -23.29
CA ASP A 388 79.31 -6.36 -23.96
C ASP A 388 79.50 -7.72 -24.63
N ILE A 389 79.43 -7.73 -25.96
CA ILE A 389 79.36 -8.95 -26.79
C ILE A 389 80.66 -9.76 -26.69
N ASN A 390 81.80 -9.09 -26.49
CA ASN A 390 83.12 -9.71 -26.46
C ASN A 390 83.48 -10.28 -25.08
N THR A 391 82.77 -9.89 -24.01
CA THR A 391 83.04 -10.35 -22.64
C THR A 391 81.85 -10.97 -21.93
N GLU A 392 80.71 -11.11 -22.62
CA GLU A 392 79.43 -11.66 -22.15
C GLU A 392 78.93 -11.04 -20.83
N LYS A 393 79.20 -9.74 -20.64
CA LYS A 393 78.86 -9.00 -19.42
C LYS A 393 77.72 -8.03 -19.66
N PHE A 394 76.67 -8.20 -18.87
CA PHE A 394 75.55 -7.27 -18.78
C PHE A 394 75.81 -6.27 -17.66
N TRP A 395 75.99 -5.00 -18.00
CA TRP A 395 75.98 -3.86 -17.07
C TRP A 395 74.56 -3.30 -16.95
N GLY A 396 74.16 -2.91 -15.74
CA GLY A 396 72.86 -2.27 -15.50
C GLY A 396 72.95 -1.07 -14.56
N SER A 397 72.19 -0.01 -14.88
CA SER A 397 72.02 1.14 -14.00
C SER A 397 71.38 0.76 -12.65
N GLN A 398 71.32 1.71 -11.71
CA GLN A 398 70.63 1.48 -10.43
C GLN A 398 69.15 1.11 -10.62
N GLU A 399 68.46 1.79 -11.54
CA GLU A 399 67.05 1.51 -11.82
C GLU A 399 66.87 0.18 -12.58
N THR A 400 67.77 -0.17 -13.51
CA THR A 400 67.78 -1.51 -14.15
C THR A 400 67.88 -2.63 -13.11
N ARG A 401 68.77 -2.47 -12.13
CA ARG A 401 68.96 -3.45 -11.04
C ARG A 401 67.78 -3.49 -10.08
N ARG A 402 67.11 -2.34 -9.83
CA ARG A 402 65.84 -2.27 -9.09
C ARG A 402 64.73 -3.04 -9.81
N ILE A 403 64.62 -2.88 -11.13
CA ILE A 403 63.59 -3.52 -11.96
C ILE A 403 63.75 -5.04 -12.01
N TYR A 404 64.98 -5.55 -12.20
CA TYR A 404 65.27 -7.00 -12.19
C TYR A 404 65.41 -7.64 -10.78
N GLY A 405 65.50 -6.87 -9.70
CA GLY A 405 65.72 -7.44 -8.35
C GLY A 405 67.15 -7.96 -8.12
N PHE A 406 68.15 -7.31 -8.72
CA PHE A 406 69.57 -7.66 -8.54
C PHE A 406 70.24 -6.86 -7.42
N ASN A 407 71.26 -7.45 -6.78
CA ASN A 407 72.03 -6.77 -5.73
C ASN A 407 72.71 -5.51 -6.29
N MET A 408 72.52 -4.40 -5.58
CA MET A 408 73.07 -3.07 -5.86
C MET A 408 74.60 -2.96 -5.71
N ASP A 409 75.25 -3.92 -5.04
CA ASP A 409 76.71 -3.91 -4.88
C ASP A 409 77.45 -4.24 -6.19
N SER A 410 76.90 -5.13 -7.02
CA SER A 410 77.47 -5.42 -8.35
C SER A 410 76.84 -4.52 -9.42
N LYS A 411 77.69 -3.99 -10.31
CA LYS A 411 77.26 -3.24 -11.50
C LYS A 411 77.18 -4.11 -12.76
N THR A 412 77.75 -5.31 -12.74
CA THR A 412 77.79 -6.25 -13.87
C THR A 412 77.34 -7.65 -13.48
N PHE A 413 76.69 -8.35 -14.40
CA PHE A 413 76.13 -9.69 -14.25
C PHE A 413 76.44 -10.52 -15.51
N THR A 414 76.30 -11.84 -15.41
CA THR A 414 76.37 -12.76 -16.57
C THR A 414 75.05 -12.76 -17.33
N THR A 415 75.09 -13.03 -18.64
CA THR A 415 73.88 -13.15 -19.50
C THR A 415 72.88 -14.14 -18.92
N GLU A 416 73.34 -15.34 -18.56
CA GLU A 416 72.55 -16.42 -17.95
C GLU A 416 71.72 -15.95 -16.75
N LYS A 417 72.28 -15.05 -15.91
CA LYS A 417 71.56 -14.50 -14.76
C LYS A 417 70.44 -13.53 -15.16
N VAL A 418 70.62 -12.77 -16.25
CA VAL A 418 69.57 -11.90 -16.78
C VAL A 418 68.49 -12.74 -17.47
N GLU A 419 68.87 -13.69 -18.30
CA GLU A 419 67.95 -14.63 -18.96
C GLU A 419 67.15 -15.48 -17.94
N SER A 420 67.71 -15.81 -16.77
CA SER A 420 67.00 -16.53 -15.70
C SER A 420 65.80 -15.77 -15.12
N CYS A 421 65.76 -14.44 -15.27
CA CYS A 421 64.62 -13.60 -14.88
C CYS A 421 63.52 -13.51 -15.94
N ILE A 422 63.72 -14.09 -17.13
CA ILE A 422 62.84 -13.90 -18.30
C ILE A 422 62.15 -15.23 -18.63
N PRO A 423 60.85 -15.40 -18.33
CA PRO A 423 60.10 -16.62 -18.67
C PRO A 423 60.09 -16.91 -20.18
N GLU A 424 60.06 -15.86 -21.00
CA GLU A 424 60.10 -15.93 -22.47
C GLU A 424 61.53 -15.78 -23.05
N ARG A 425 62.58 -16.24 -22.32
CA ARG A 425 63.99 -15.98 -22.70
C ARG A 425 64.33 -16.30 -24.16
N GLU A 426 63.76 -17.35 -24.75
CA GLU A 426 64.04 -17.78 -26.12
C GLU A 426 63.58 -16.71 -27.15
N ARG A 427 62.45 -16.03 -26.89
CA ARG A 427 61.91 -14.92 -27.71
C ARG A 427 62.76 -13.67 -27.58
N VAL A 428 63.25 -13.37 -26.38
CA VAL A 428 64.17 -12.25 -26.12
C VAL A 428 65.54 -12.51 -26.76
N HIS A 429 66.08 -13.71 -26.62
CA HIS A 429 67.35 -14.13 -27.20
C HIS A 429 67.30 -14.07 -28.74
N GLN A 430 66.24 -14.59 -29.36
CA GLN A 430 66.04 -14.48 -30.82
C GLN A 430 66.02 -13.03 -31.29
N ALA A 431 65.33 -12.13 -30.59
CA ALA A 431 65.32 -10.70 -30.96
C ALA A 431 66.68 -10.01 -30.78
N LEU A 432 67.51 -10.45 -29.83
CA LEU A 432 68.90 -9.98 -29.70
C LEU A 432 69.77 -10.48 -30.87
N VAL A 433 69.60 -11.73 -31.31
CA VAL A 433 70.25 -12.26 -32.53
C VAL A 433 69.81 -11.47 -33.77
N ASP A 434 68.53 -11.17 -33.91
CA ASP A 434 67.99 -10.40 -35.03
C ASP A 434 68.51 -8.95 -35.05
N LEU A 435 68.72 -8.32 -33.88
CA LEU A 435 69.41 -7.03 -33.76
C LEU A 435 70.89 -7.12 -34.18
N ILE A 436 71.60 -8.20 -33.85
CA ILE A 436 73.02 -8.36 -34.18
C ILE A 436 73.24 -8.65 -35.67
N GLU A 437 72.53 -9.66 -36.20
CA GLU A 437 72.73 -10.21 -37.54
C GLU A 437 71.99 -9.43 -38.63
N LYS A 438 70.71 -9.10 -38.40
CA LYS A 438 69.82 -8.47 -39.38
C LYS A 438 69.71 -6.95 -39.19
N ASN A 439 70.17 -6.45 -38.04
CA ASN A 439 70.03 -5.05 -37.64
C ASN A 439 68.56 -4.60 -37.51
N GLU A 440 67.68 -5.53 -37.12
CA GLU A 440 66.26 -5.25 -36.85
C GLU A 440 66.08 -4.49 -35.51
N PRO A 441 65.10 -3.58 -35.38
CA PRO A 441 64.96 -2.73 -34.20
C PRO A 441 64.42 -3.53 -32.99
N TYR A 442 65.26 -3.73 -31.98
CA TYR A 442 64.86 -4.39 -30.74
C TYR A 442 63.94 -3.48 -29.92
N ASN A 443 62.64 -3.82 -29.90
CA ASN A 443 61.61 -3.21 -29.06
C ASN A 443 60.60 -4.28 -28.65
N LEU A 444 60.63 -4.72 -27.40
CA LEU A 444 59.79 -5.81 -26.89
C LEU A 444 59.10 -5.43 -25.58
N GLU A 445 57.79 -5.71 -25.51
CA GLU A 445 57.08 -5.89 -24.23
C GLU A 445 57.13 -7.36 -23.81
N PHE A 446 57.58 -7.63 -22.58
CA PHE A 446 57.59 -8.96 -21.95
C PHE A 446 57.58 -8.87 -20.43
N ASP A 447 57.17 -9.96 -19.78
CA ASP A 447 57.17 -10.10 -18.33
C ASP A 447 58.53 -10.58 -17.80
N ILE A 448 58.92 -10.13 -16.60
CA ILE A 448 60.09 -10.60 -15.87
C ILE A 448 59.73 -10.99 -14.43
N LEU A 449 60.42 -12.01 -13.91
CA LEU A 449 60.37 -12.38 -12.50
C LEU A 449 61.59 -11.80 -11.77
N THR A 450 61.37 -11.03 -10.72
CA THR A 450 62.48 -10.43 -9.96
C THR A 450 63.35 -11.49 -9.29
N ASN A 451 64.67 -11.31 -9.37
CA ASN A 451 65.66 -12.24 -8.81
C ASN A 451 65.65 -12.32 -7.27
N ASP A 452 65.09 -11.33 -6.57
CA ASP A 452 65.05 -11.25 -5.11
C ASP A 452 63.72 -11.72 -4.49
N THR A 453 62.57 -11.40 -5.12
CA THR A 453 61.24 -11.68 -4.58
C THR A 453 60.36 -12.58 -5.45
N GLY A 454 60.73 -12.86 -6.71
CA GLY A 454 59.88 -13.58 -7.66
C GLY A 454 58.61 -12.80 -8.06
N GLU A 455 58.60 -11.47 -7.87
CA GLU A 455 57.50 -10.60 -8.28
C GLU A 455 57.48 -10.53 -9.82
N ASN A 456 56.30 -10.75 -10.42
CA ASN A 456 56.13 -10.52 -11.85
C ASN A 456 55.97 -9.02 -12.15
N ARG A 457 56.75 -8.52 -13.12
CA ARG A 457 56.70 -7.14 -13.61
C ARG A 457 56.70 -7.13 -15.13
N THR A 458 55.74 -6.41 -15.72
CA THR A 458 55.70 -6.20 -17.17
C THR A 458 56.63 -5.04 -17.53
N ILE A 459 57.62 -5.32 -18.37
CA ILE A 459 58.57 -4.32 -18.86
C ILE A 459 58.43 -4.12 -20.36
N ILE A 460 58.77 -2.91 -20.82
CA ILE A 460 59.14 -2.66 -22.21
C ILE A 460 60.66 -2.45 -22.28
N SER A 461 61.31 -3.09 -23.25
CA SER A 461 62.75 -2.97 -23.47
C SER A 461 63.06 -2.57 -24.90
N LEU A 462 63.91 -1.55 -25.05
CA LEU A 462 64.40 -1.05 -26.33
C LEU A 462 65.93 -1.12 -26.34
N ALA A 463 66.54 -1.49 -27.47
CA ALA A 463 67.98 -1.61 -27.58
C ALA A 463 68.51 -1.31 -28.98
N GLU A 464 69.75 -0.80 -29.03
CA GLU A 464 70.50 -0.45 -30.22
C GLU A 464 71.89 -1.10 -30.18
N LEU A 465 72.45 -1.37 -31.36
CA LEU A 465 73.76 -2.02 -31.50
C LEU A 465 74.86 -0.99 -31.78
N GLU A 466 75.82 -0.88 -30.87
CA GLU A 466 77.07 -0.16 -31.05
C GLU A 466 78.08 -1.05 -31.79
N ARG A 467 78.64 -0.54 -32.89
CA ARG A 467 79.66 -1.21 -33.71
C ARG A 467 81.01 -0.49 -33.59
N ASP A 468 82.09 -1.23 -33.75
CA ASP A 468 83.45 -0.67 -33.75
C ASP A 468 83.77 0.13 -35.03
N SER A 469 84.95 0.76 -35.09
CA SER A 469 85.41 1.53 -36.25
C SER A 469 85.75 0.69 -37.49
N ALA A 470 85.62 -0.64 -37.42
CA ALA A 470 85.72 -1.57 -38.54
C ALA A 470 84.35 -2.18 -38.93
N GLY A 471 83.27 -1.87 -38.21
CA GLY A 471 81.89 -2.32 -38.46
C GLY A 471 81.44 -3.55 -37.65
N ASN A 472 82.31 -4.12 -36.80
CA ASN A 472 81.98 -5.31 -36.02
C ASN A 472 81.04 -4.98 -34.84
N PRO A 473 80.11 -5.86 -34.45
CA PRO A 473 79.35 -5.73 -33.21
C PRO A 473 80.28 -5.58 -31.99
N LEU A 474 80.12 -4.50 -31.23
CA LEU A 474 80.95 -4.21 -30.04
C LEU A 474 80.13 -4.37 -28.75
N LYS A 475 78.98 -3.69 -28.68
CA LYS A 475 78.05 -3.69 -27.53
C LYS A 475 76.61 -3.53 -28.01
N ILE A 476 75.67 -4.05 -27.22
CA ILE A 476 74.27 -3.61 -27.28
C ILE A 476 74.06 -2.62 -26.13
N ARG A 477 73.37 -1.50 -26.38
CA ARG A 477 72.95 -0.57 -25.33
C ARG A 477 71.45 -0.40 -25.38
N GLY A 478 70.79 -0.35 -24.24
CA GLY A 478 69.34 -0.29 -24.19
C GLY A 478 68.77 0.33 -22.92
N PHE A 479 67.45 0.40 -22.91
CA PHE A 479 66.65 0.82 -21.77
C PHE A 479 65.61 -0.25 -21.43
N ILE A 480 65.14 -0.23 -20.19
CA ILE A 480 63.95 -0.96 -19.73
C ILE A 480 63.06 -0.01 -18.93
N GLN A 481 61.73 -0.13 -19.09
CA GLN A 481 60.77 0.60 -18.28
C GLN A 481 59.75 -0.35 -17.66
N ASP A 482 59.56 -0.25 -16.34
CA ASP A 482 58.47 -0.93 -15.61
C ASP A 482 57.13 -0.24 -15.91
N ILE A 483 56.31 -0.90 -16.73
CA ILE A 483 54.98 -0.42 -17.15
C ILE A 483 53.84 -1.11 -16.40
N THR A 484 54.14 -1.89 -15.35
CA THR A 484 53.19 -2.71 -14.61
C THR A 484 51.99 -1.91 -14.08
N ASP A 485 52.23 -0.73 -13.50
CA ASP A 485 51.15 0.13 -12.97
C ASP A 485 50.27 0.72 -14.09
N ARG A 486 50.84 0.96 -15.28
CA ARG A 486 50.09 1.44 -16.44
C ARG A 486 49.17 0.36 -16.98
N LYS A 487 49.67 -0.87 -17.16
CA LYS A 487 48.86 -2.03 -17.57
C LYS A 487 47.71 -2.27 -16.57
N LYS A 488 48.01 -2.32 -15.26
CA LYS A 488 47.00 -2.44 -14.19
C LYS A 488 45.95 -1.33 -14.21
N ALA A 489 46.32 -0.09 -14.50
CA ALA A 489 45.37 1.03 -14.63
C ALA A 489 44.47 0.90 -15.86
N GLU A 490 45.02 0.43 -16.99
CA GLU A 490 44.29 0.18 -18.23
C GLU A 490 43.31 -1.00 -18.10
N GLU A 491 43.75 -2.12 -17.53
CA GLU A 491 42.91 -3.26 -17.11
C GLU A 491 41.81 -2.82 -16.14
N THR A 492 42.14 -1.98 -15.15
CA THR A 492 41.15 -1.44 -14.20
C THR A 492 40.10 -0.59 -14.90
N LYS A 493 40.49 0.24 -15.88
CA LYS A 493 39.55 1.01 -16.70
C LYS A 493 38.63 0.08 -17.52
N GLN A 494 39.20 -0.92 -18.21
CA GLN A 494 38.43 -1.90 -18.98
C GLN A 494 37.46 -2.68 -18.09
N LYS A 495 37.90 -3.10 -16.89
CA LYS A 495 37.07 -3.80 -15.90
C LYS A 495 35.95 -2.92 -15.34
N ILE A 496 36.21 -1.64 -15.06
CA ILE A 496 35.18 -0.68 -14.63
C ILE A 496 34.14 -0.48 -15.74
N GLN A 497 34.57 -0.33 -17.00
CA GLN A 497 33.65 -0.21 -18.13
C GLN A 497 32.79 -1.47 -18.28
N ALA A 498 33.39 -2.66 -18.31
CA ALA A 498 32.65 -3.92 -18.39
C ALA A 498 31.66 -4.11 -17.22
N THR A 499 32.02 -3.64 -16.02
CA THR A 499 31.13 -3.66 -14.84
C THR A 499 29.97 -2.66 -14.98
N LEU A 500 30.21 -1.47 -15.55
CA LEU A 500 29.19 -0.46 -15.80
C LEU A 500 28.19 -0.92 -16.85
N ASN A 501 28.66 -1.45 -17.98
CA ASN A 501 27.81 -1.99 -19.05
C ASN A 501 26.93 -3.14 -18.51
N ALA A 502 27.52 -4.10 -17.78
CA ALA A 502 26.78 -5.19 -17.16
C ALA A 502 25.77 -4.71 -16.09
N ALA A 503 26.08 -3.64 -15.36
CA ALA A 503 25.14 -3.01 -14.44
C ALA A 503 23.96 -2.36 -15.18
N LEU A 504 24.21 -1.63 -16.27
CA LEU A 504 23.16 -0.96 -17.06
C LEU A 504 22.22 -1.97 -17.75
N ASP A 505 22.77 -3.00 -18.41
CA ASP A 505 21.97 -4.03 -19.10
C ASP A 505 21.26 -5.00 -18.14
N SER A 506 21.59 -5.00 -16.84
CA SER A 506 20.84 -5.74 -15.80
C SER A 506 19.78 -4.91 -15.07
N MET A 507 19.62 -3.62 -15.39
CA MET A 507 18.51 -2.82 -14.86
C MET A 507 17.20 -3.16 -15.57
N PRO A 508 16.08 -3.36 -14.83
CA PRO A 508 14.76 -3.57 -15.44
C PRO A 508 14.13 -2.28 -15.98
N ASP A 509 14.62 -1.13 -15.53
CA ASP A 509 14.19 0.18 -16.02
C ASP A 509 14.93 0.51 -17.33
N ALA A 510 14.21 1.14 -18.27
CA ALA A 510 14.77 1.65 -19.51
C ALA A 510 15.67 2.85 -19.20
N VAL A 511 16.99 2.71 -19.41
CA VAL A 511 17.99 3.77 -19.19
C VAL A 511 18.55 4.22 -20.53
N SER A 512 18.64 5.53 -20.71
CA SER A 512 19.17 6.16 -21.92
C SER A 512 19.93 7.44 -21.60
N ILE A 513 20.99 7.69 -22.36
CA ILE A 513 21.90 8.83 -22.25
C ILE A 513 22.02 9.46 -23.63
N SER A 514 21.78 10.77 -23.73
CA SER A 514 21.97 11.55 -24.95
C SER A 514 23.17 12.49 -24.84
N ASP A 515 23.73 12.89 -25.97
CA ASP A 515 24.58 14.07 -26.08
C ASP A 515 23.77 15.38 -25.94
N ALA A 516 24.46 16.52 -26.03
CA ALA A 516 23.85 17.85 -25.97
C ALA A 516 22.95 18.21 -27.18
N MET A 517 23.01 17.44 -28.27
CA MET A 517 22.21 17.63 -29.50
C MET A 517 20.93 16.76 -29.51
N GLY A 518 20.83 15.76 -28.63
CA GLY A 518 19.73 14.81 -28.58
C GLY A 518 19.97 13.51 -29.36
N SER A 519 21.23 13.22 -29.73
CA SER A 519 21.65 11.91 -30.22
C SER A 519 21.86 10.97 -29.03
N PHE A 520 21.39 9.73 -29.12
CA PHE A 520 21.60 8.70 -28.10
C PHE A 520 23.05 8.20 -28.15
N VAL A 521 23.77 8.36 -27.03
CA VAL A 521 25.17 7.92 -26.90
C VAL A 521 25.25 6.53 -26.29
N GLU A 522 24.36 6.22 -25.34
CA GLU A 522 24.27 4.91 -24.71
C GLU A 522 22.85 4.66 -24.19
N PHE A 523 22.34 3.44 -24.35
CA PHE A 523 21.09 2.98 -23.75
C PHE A 523 21.20 1.49 -23.39
N ASN A 524 20.36 1.02 -22.46
CA ASN A 524 20.36 -0.39 -22.04
C ASN A 524 19.36 -1.25 -22.82
N THR A 525 19.43 -2.57 -22.63
CA THR A 525 18.55 -3.54 -23.29
C THR A 525 17.07 -3.33 -22.90
N ALA A 526 16.80 -2.90 -21.66
CA ALA A 526 15.45 -2.56 -21.21
C ALA A 526 14.83 -1.36 -21.97
N PHE A 527 15.64 -0.43 -22.50
CA PHE A 527 15.16 0.68 -23.33
C PHE A 527 14.52 0.21 -24.64
N ALA A 528 15.08 -0.83 -25.28
CA ALA A 528 14.49 -1.44 -26.47
C ALA A 528 13.17 -2.14 -26.14
N ILE A 529 13.17 -2.98 -25.10
CA ILE A 529 12.00 -3.75 -24.65
C ILE A 529 10.85 -2.83 -24.24
N TYR A 530 11.14 -1.76 -23.51
CA TYR A 530 10.15 -0.77 -23.07
C TYR A 530 9.43 -0.10 -24.26
N HIS A 531 10.19 0.25 -25.31
CA HIS A 531 9.64 0.78 -26.58
C HIS A 531 9.17 -0.30 -27.57
N LYS A 532 9.03 -1.56 -27.10
CA LYS A 532 8.51 -2.72 -27.83
C LYS A 532 9.37 -3.13 -29.06
N PHE A 533 10.68 -2.87 -29.02
CA PHE A 533 11.64 -3.38 -30.00
C PHE A 533 12.12 -4.79 -29.64
N ALA A 534 12.42 -5.62 -30.64
CA ALA A 534 12.88 -6.99 -30.41
C ALA A 534 14.37 -7.05 -30.09
N LYS A 535 15.16 -6.06 -30.55
CA LYS A 535 16.60 -5.95 -30.29
C LYS A 535 17.05 -4.51 -30.06
N LYS A 536 18.26 -4.38 -29.48
CA LYS A 536 18.91 -3.10 -29.20
C LYS A 536 19.36 -2.38 -30.47
N GLU A 537 19.79 -3.16 -31.47
CA GLU A 537 20.30 -2.70 -32.78
C GLU A 537 19.18 -2.26 -33.75
N GLU A 538 17.92 -2.39 -33.34
CA GLU A 538 16.74 -1.93 -34.09
C GLU A 538 16.24 -0.55 -33.63
N CYS A 539 16.79 -0.01 -32.53
CA CYS A 539 16.47 1.32 -32.00
C CYS A 539 17.14 2.45 -32.81
N TYR A 540 16.49 3.62 -32.84
CA TYR A 540 17.01 4.80 -33.54
C TYR A 540 17.98 5.62 -32.67
N ASP A 541 19.08 6.08 -33.26
CA ASP A 541 20.14 6.82 -32.57
C ASP A 541 19.84 8.32 -32.35
N ASN A 542 18.72 8.86 -32.86
CA ASN A 542 18.37 10.27 -32.65
C ASN A 542 16.88 10.50 -32.32
N LEU A 543 16.62 11.52 -31.50
CA LEU A 543 15.29 11.85 -30.99
C LEU A 543 14.26 12.25 -32.06
N LEU A 544 14.68 12.69 -33.25
CA LEU A 544 13.77 13.06 -34.33
C LEU A 544 13.16 11.83 -35.02
N GLU A 545 13.93 10.75 -35.18
CA GLU A 545 13.40 9.48 -35.71
C GLU A 545 12.40 8.85 -34.75
N TRP A 546 12.64 8.93 -33.44
CA TRP A 546 11.66 8.54 -32.42
C TRP A 546 10.33 9.30 -32.53
N HIS A 547 10.34 10.58 -32.92
CA HIS A 547 9.12 11.34 -33.15
C HIS A 547 8.25 10.79 -34.30
N ASN A 548 8.88 10.15 -35.29
CA ASN A 548 8.16 9.58 -36.44
C ASN A 548 7.40 8.29 -36.09
N ILE A 549 7.86 7.53 -35.08
CA ILE A 549 7.26 6.24 -34.68
C ILE A 549 6.49 6.28 -33.36
N LEU A 550 6.70 7.29 -32.52
CA LEU A 550 6.12 7.39 -31.18
C LEU A 550 5.29 8.67 -31.04
N ASP A 551 4.11 8.56 -30.40
CA ASP A 551 3.42 9.69 -29.77
C ASP A 551 3.55 9.58 -28.24
N VAL A 552 3.72 10.73 -27.59
CA VAL A 552 3.77 10.85 -26.12
C VAL A 552 2.68 11.81 -25.70
N TYR A 553 1.83 11.38 -24.78
CA TYR A 553 0.69 12.13 -24.26
C TYR A 553 0.85 12.38 -22.75
N LEU A 554 0.23 13.43 -22.24
CA LEU A 554 -0.06 13.55 -20.82
C LEU A 554 -1.16 12.55 -20.39
N PRO A 555 -1.29 12.24 -19.08
CA PRO A 555 -2.33 11.32 -18.59
C PRO A 555 -3.79 11.77 -18.82
N ASP A 556 -4.00 13.04 -19.17
CA ASP A 556 -5.29 13.63 -19.57
C ASP A 556 -5.62 13.40 -21.08
N GLY A 557 -4.70 12.83 -21.85
CA GLY A 557 -4.83 12.60 -23.29
C GLY A 557 -4.29 13.72 -24.19
N GLN A 558 -3.69 14.79 -23.64
CA GLN A 558 -3.06 15.83 -24.46
C GLN A 558 -1.77 15.32 -25.12
N LEU A 559 -1.71 15.33 -26.45
CA LEU A 559 -0.49 15.03 -27.23
C LEU A 559 0.60 16.07 -26.97
N LEU A 560 1.83 15.63 -26.69
CA LEU A 560 2.96 16.51 -26.42
C LEU A 560 3.87 16.72 -27.65
N PRO A 561 4.21 17.98 -27.98
CA PRO A 561 5.22 18.27 -28.99
C PRO A 561 6.62 17.85 -28.53
N LEU A 562 7.53 17.64 -29.48
CA LEU A 562 8.84 17.03 -29.25
C LEU A 562 9.72 17.81 -28.25
N ASP A 563 9.57 19.12 -28.16
CA ASP A 563 10.27 19.99 -27.19
C ASP A 563 9.78 19.80 -25.74
N MET A 564 8.61 19.19 -25.55
CA MET A 564 8.04 18.87 -24.23
C MET A 564 8.25 17.41 -23.80
N TRP A 565 8.95 16.60 -24.61
CA TRP A 565 9.35 15.24 -24.27
C TRP A 565 10.48 15.23 -23.21
N PRO A 566 10.60 14.16 -22.38
CA PRO A 566 11.59 14.04 -21.31
C PRO A 566 13.02 14.46 -21.68
N PHE A 567 13.53 14.04 -22.84
CA PHE A 567 14.86 14.37 -23.34
C PHE A 567 15.04 15.88 -23.59
N SER A 568 14.16 16.48 -24.37
CA SER A 568 14.17 17.91 -24.69
C SER A 568 14.06 18.80 -23.45
N ARG A 569 13.28 18.36 -22.45
CA ARG A 569 13.18 19.01 -21.13
C ARG A 569 14.50 18.90 -20.37
N ALA A 570 15.08 17.71 -20.28
CA ALA A 570 16.36 17.48 -19.61
C ALA A 570 17.51 18.28 -20.25
N LEU A 571 17.54 18.42 -21.57
CA LEU A 571 18.54 19.20 -22.30
C LEU A 571 18.41 20.72 -22.10
N ARG A 572 17.22 21.24 -21.77
CA ARG A 572 17.07 22.61 -21.23
C ARG A 572 17.58 22.77 -19.78
N GLY A 573 17.97 21.68 -19.15
CA GLY A 573 18.44 21.66 -17.77
C GLY A 573 17.37 21.35 -16.72
N GLU A 574 16.15 20.98 -17.13
CA GLU A 574 15.07 20.59 -16.22
C GLU A 574 15.39 19.25 -15.54
N ILE A 575 15.03 19.13 -14.25
CA ILE A 575 15.07 17.87 -13.51
C ILE A 575 13.64 17.49 -13.16
N CYS A 576 13.23 16.26 -13.44
CA CYS A 576 11.92 15.74 -13.08
C CYS A 576 11.98 14.29 -12.61
N ILE A 577 11.05 13.91 -11.74
CA ILE A 577 11.01 12.62 -11.03
C ILE A 577 9.58 12.13 -11.03
N ASN A 578 9.36 10.83 -11.29
CA ASN A 578 8.06 10.16 -11.33
C ASN A 578 7.03 10.85 -12.23
N LYS A 579 7.44 11.45 -13.35
CA LYS A 579 6.51 12.12 -14.26
C LYS A 579 5.86 11.09 -15.18
N GLU A 580 4.54 10.95 -15.05
CA GLU A 580 3.77 10.02 -15.87
C GLU A 580 3.45 10.58 -17.26
N TYR A 581 3.55 9.72 -18.26
CA TYR A 581 3.18 9.95 -19.65
C TYR A 581 2.51 8.69 -20.21
N LEU A 582 1.54 8.86 -21.11
CA LEU A 582 0.96 7.77 -21.90
C LEU A 582 1.69 7.72 -23.25
N LEU A 583 2.24 6.57 -23.61
CA LEU A 583 2.94 6.37 -24.88
C LEU A 583 2.05 5.63 -25.88
N ARG A 584 2.30 5.86 -27.17
CA ARG A 584 1.69 5.11 -28.28
C ARG A 584 2.70 4.89 -29.39
N ARG A 585 2.84 3.64 -29.87
CA ARG A 585 3.51 3.35 -31.14
C ARG A 585 2.59 3.62 -32.33
N LYS A 586 3.10 4.29 -33.35
CA LYS A 586 2.34 4.70 -34.55
C LYS A 586 2.14 3.57 -35.55
N ASP A 587 3.01 2.56 -35.50
CA ASP A 587 3.02 1.38 -36.37
C ASP A 587 2.22 0.20 -35.81
N THR A 588 2.22 0.00 -34.48
CA THR A 588 1.47 -1.09 -33.82
C THR A 588 0.19 -0.65 -33.10
N ASP A 589 -0.02 0.66 -32.91
CA ASP A 589 -1.05 1.28 -32.03
C ASP A 589 -1.02 0.82 -30.55
N GLU A 590 0.01 0.08 -30.15
CA GLU A 590 0.27 -0.32 -28.76
C GLU A 590 0.43 0.91 -27.87
N LYS A 591 -0.20 0.86 -26.69
CA LYS A 591 -0.20 1.94 -25.70
C LYS A 591 0.21 1.43 -24.34
N TRP A 592 1.05 2.20 -23.64
CA TRP A 592 1.53 1.87 -22.30
C TRP A 592 1.81 3.15 -21.51
N THR A 593 1.67 3.08 -20.18
CA THR A 593 1.91 4.22 -19.29
C THR A 593 3.33 4.14 -18.75
N GLY A 594 4.13 5.17 -19.03
CA GLY A 594 5.50 5.31 -18.56
C GLY A 594 5.62 6.25 -17.37
N SER A 595 6.37 5.85 -16.35
CA SER A 595 6.88 6.77 -15.30
C SER A 595 8.33 7.15 -15.63
N TYR A 596 8.61 8.45 -15.68
CA TYR A 596 9.90 8.98 -16.13
C TYR A 596 10.63 9.78 -15.05
N ASN A 597 11.94 9.56 -14.98
CA ASN A 597 12.91 10.39 -14.25
C ASN A 597 13.93 10.94 -15.27
N PHE A 598 14.23 12.23 -15.25
CA PHE A 598 15.16 12.84 -16.20
C PHE A 598 15.95 14.01 -15.64
N ALA A 599 17.19 14.19 -16.11
CA ALA A 599 18.10 15.24 -15.68
C ALA A 599 19.20 15.56 -16.73
N PRO A 600 19.75 16.80 -16.75
CA PRO A 600 20.93 17.13 -17.53
C PRO A 600 22.20 16.48 -16.96
N ILE A 601 23.09 16.06 -17.85
CA ILE A 601 24.50 15.76 -17.54
C ILE A 601 25.29 17.06 -17.68
N ARG A 602 26.10 17.42 -16.68
CA ARG A 602 26.81 18.71 -16.62
C ARG A 602 28.30 18.57 -16.36
N GLU A 603 29.09 19.45 -16.96
CA GLU A 603 30.49 19.68 -16.60
C GLU A 603 30.60 20.60 -15.35
N LYS A 604 31.82 20.72 -14.79
CA LYS A 604 32.12 21.46 -13.55
C LYS A 604 31.89 22.97 -13.61
N ASP A 605 31.77 23.53 -14.80
CA ASP A 605 31.42 24.92 -15.08
C ASP A 605 29.89 25.15 -15.14
N GLY A 606 29.10 24.07 -15.21
CA GLY A 606 27.64 24.07 -15.36
C GLY A 606 27.14 23.77 -16.78
N THR A 607 28.04 23.69 -17.78
CA THR A 607 27.73 23.41 -19.19
C THR A 607 27.03 22.05 -19.33
N ILE A 608 25.96 21.99 -20.11
CA ILE A 608 25.21 20.75 -20.36
C ILE A 608 25.95 19.94 -21.43
N LEU A 609 26.43 18.75 -21.05
CA LEU A 609 27.08 17.80 -21.95
C LEU A 609 26.08 16.87 -22.65
N GLY A 610 24.88 16.74 -22.07
CA GLY A 610 23.86 15.81 -22.54
C GLY A 610 22.72 15.62 -21.54
N SER A 611 21.96 14.54 -21.67
CA SER A 611 20.87 14.20 -20.73
C SER A 611 20.88 12.73 -20.35
N VAL A 612 20.30 12.41 -19.20
CA VAL A 612 19.95 11.04 -18.80
C VAL A 612 18.45 10.95 -18.55
N VAL A 613 17.83 9.91 -19.11
CA VAL A 613 16.40 9.60 -18.94
C VAL A 613 16.25 8.13 -18.55
N VAL A 614 15.50 7.91 -17.48
CA VAL A 614 15.11 6.60 -16.96
C VAL A 614 13.59 6.48 -17.03
N ALA A 615 13.08 5.40 -17.62
CA ALA A 615 11.65 5.14 -17.77
C ALA A 615 11.26 3.73 -17.28
N ARG A 616 10.06 3.61 -16.72
CA ARG A 616 9.46 2.34 -16.28
C ARG A 616 8.05 2.19 -16.83
N ASP A 617 7.72 1.03 -17.37
CA ASP A 617 6.33 0.68 -17.72
C ASP A 617 5.56 0.41 -16.42
N ILE A 618 4.48 1.17 -16.19
CA ILE A 618 3.62 1.05 -15.00
C ILE A 618 2.18 0.67 -15.37
N THR A 619 1.96 0.17 -16.59
CA THR A 619 0.62 -0.16 -17.12
C THR A 619 -0.08 -1.23 -16.28
N GLU A 620 0.60 -2.36 -16.01
CA GLU A 620 0.09 -3.43 -15.16
C GLU A 620 -0.17 -2.94 -13.73
N GLN A 621 0.75 -2.16 -13.15
CA GLN A 621 0.59 -1.59 -11.81
C GLN A 621 -0.66 -0.69 -11.73
N LYS A 622 -0.92 0.15 -12.73
CA LYS A 622 -2.12 1.02 -12.81
C LYS A 622 -3.40 0.18 -12.93
N GLN A 623 -3.39 -0.87 -13.75
CA GLN A 623 -4.53 -1.80 -13.89
C GLN A 623 -4.84 -2.54 -12.59
N LEU A 624 -3.82 -3.06 -11.90
CA LEU A 624 -3.96 -3.73 -10.60
C LEU A 624 -4.50 -2.79 -9.51
N VAL A 625 -4.00 -1.55 -9.43
CA VAL A 625 -4.49 -0.54 -8.49
C VAL A 625 -5.95 -0.16 -8.78
N ALA A 626 -6.32 0.05 -10.04
CA ALA A 626 -7.71 0.33 -10.42
C ALA A 626 -8.66 -0.85 -10.06
N SER A 627 -8.22 -2.08 -10.33
CA SER A 627 -8.95 -3.30 -9.99
C SER A 627 -9.15 -3.46 -8.47
N LEU A 628 -8.12 -3.15 -7.67
CA LEU A 628 -8.17 -3.21 -6.21
C LEU A 628 -9.13 -2.16 -5.63
N ILE A 629 -9.07 -0.91 -6.11
CA ILE A 629 -10.00 0.16 -5.70
C ILE A 629 -11.45 -0.23 -6.03
N GLN A 630 -11.69 -0.81 -7.20
CA GLN A 630 -13.02 -1.25 -7.61
C GLN A 630 -13.51 -2.47 -6.81
N ALA A 631 -12.63 -3.41 -6.46
CA ALA A 631 -12.95 -4.52 -5.57
C ALA A 631 -13.33 -4.04 -4.15
N GLN A 632 -12.59 -3.06 -3.60
CA GLN A 632 -12.88 -2.47 -2.29
C GLN A 632 -14.22 -1.69 -2.28
N LYS A 633 -14.57 -1.02 -3.38
CA LYS A 633 -15.91 -0.43 -3.57
C LYS A 633 -17.00 -1.51 -3.57
N MET A 634 -16.81 -2.60 -4.31
CA MET A 634 -17.77 -3.71 -4.37
C MET A 634 -17.94 -4.40 -3.01
N GLU A 635 -16.86 -4.56 -2.25
CA GLU A 635 -16.92 -5.08 -0.87
C GLU A 635 -17.74 -4.15 0.03
N SER A 636 -17.52 -2.84 -0.04
CA SER A 636 -18.26 -1.84 0.74
C SER A 636 -19.77 -1.88 0.43
N VAL A 637 -20.13 -1.98 -0.85
CA VAL A 637 -21.53 -2.17 -1.29
C VAL A 637 -22.10 -3.49 -0.77
N GLY A 638 -21.35 -4.59 -0.83
CA GLY A 638 -21.79 -5.90 -0.32
C GLY A 638 -21.93 -5.98 1.21
N GLN A 639 -21.14 -5.19 1.95
CA GLN A 639 -21.31 -5.04 3.40
C GLN A 639 -22.60 -4.27 3.74
N LEU A 640 -22.85 -3.13 3.08
CA LEU A 640 -24.07 -2.33 3.26
C LEU A 640 -25.34 -3.09 2.83
N ALA A 641 -25.32 -3.71 1.64
CA ALA A 641 -26.46 -4.47 1.11
C ALA A 641 -26.85 -5.64 2.02
N GLY A 642 -25.87 -6.33 2.63
CA GLY A 642 -26.13 -7.40 3.60
C GLY A 642 -26.85 -6.93 4.87
N GLY A 643 -26.50 -5.74 5.39
CA GLY A 643 -27.18 -5.15 6.54
C GLY A 643 -28.62 -4.72 6.21
N VAL A 644 -28.81 -3.99 5.11
CA VAL A 644 -30.14 -3.53 4.69
C VAL A 644 -31.06 -4.72 4.37
N ALA A 645 -30.55 -5.75 3.68
CA ALA A 645 -31.34 -6.93 3.32
C ALA A 645 -31.78 -7.77 4.53
N HIS A 646 -31.00 -7.80 5.61
CA HIS A 646 -31.38 -8.43 6.87
C HIS A 646 -32.64 -7.76 7.45
N ASP A 647 -32.60 -6.44 7.60
CA ASP A 647 -33.69 -5.66 8.21
C ASP A 647 -34.97 -5.73 7.35
N TYR A 648 -34.82 -5.74 6.01
CA TYR A 648 -35.92 -6.00 5.08
C TYR A 648 -36.50 -7.42 5.23
N ASN A 649 -35.66 -8.45 5.40
CA ASN A 649 -36.13 -9.83 5.58
C ASN A 649 -36.91 -10.01 6.90
N ASN A 650 -36.52 -9.34 7.98
CA ASN A 650 -37.27 -9.36 9.24
C ASN A 650 -38.65 -8.70 9.07
N ALA A 651 -38.71 -7.48 8.52
CA ALA A 651 -39.97 -6.79 8.23
C ALA A 651 -40.90 -7.61 7.30
N LEU A 652 -40.35 -8.26 6.27
CA LEU A 652 -41.11 -9.12 5.37
C LEU A 652 -41.59 -10.42 6.04
N SER A 653 -40.84 -10.96 7.01
CA SER A 653 -41.27 -12.11 7.83
C SER A 653 -42.52 -11.74 8.63
N VAL A 654 -42.51 -10.57 9.27
CA VAL A 654 -43.63 -10.03 10.06
C VAL A 654 -44.87 -9.83 9.18
N ILE A 655 -44.72 -9.21 8.01
CA ILE A 655 -45.83 -8.99 7.06
C ILE A 655 -46.41 -10.32 6.56
N ILE A 656 -45.56 -11.26 6.12
CA ILE A 656 -46.00 -12.57 5.62
C ILE A 656 -46.76 -13.34 6.70
N GLY A 657 -46.20 -13.46 7.90
CA GLY A 657 -46.77 -14.27 8.97
C GLY A 657 -48.08 -13.71 9.53
N PHE A 658 -48.18 -12.39 9.78
CA PHE A 658 -49.47 -11.82 10.22
C PHE A 658 -50.55 -11.87 9.14
N THR A 659 -50.17 -11.80 7.86
CA THR A 659 -51.13 -11.97 6.75
C THR A 659 -51.63 -13.42 6.68
N GLU A 660 -50.75 -14.42 6.80
CA GLU A 660 -51.14 -15.84 6.86
C GLU A 660 -52.02 -16.16 8.08
N LEU A 661 -51.70 -15.63 9.27
CA LEU A 661 -52.52 -15.78 10.48
C LEU A 661 -53.90 -15.11 10.33
N ALA A 662 -53.99 -13.94 9.71
CA ALA A 662 -55.25 -13.25 9.47
C ALA A 662 -56.14 -14.01 8.46
N MET A 663 -55.53 -14.53 7.38
CA MET A 663 -56.21 -15.38 6.39
C MET A 663 -56.75 -16.68 7.00
N GLY A 664 -56.09 -17.23 8.02
CA GLY A 664 -56.57 -18.42 8.76
C GLY A 664 -57.78 -18.17 9.67
N GLN A 665 -58.16 -16.92 9.92
CA GLN A 665 -59.25 -16.53 10.85
C GLN A 665 -60.53 -16.05 10.13
N ILE A 666 -60.57 -16.09 8.80
CA ILE A 666 -61.67 -15.54 7.98
C ILE A 666 -62.12 -16.54 6.90
N ASP A 667 -63.32 -16.31 6.34
CA ASP A 667 -63.86 -17.12 5.25
C ASP A 667 -63.05 -16.91 3.94
N PRO A 668 -62.51 -17.98 3.30
CA PRO A 668 -61.78 -17.89 2.04
C PRO A 668 -62.56 -17.31 0.85
N SER A 669 -63.89 -17.21 0.94
CA SER A 669 -64.76 -16.59 -0.07
C SER A 669 -65.01 -15.09 0.16
N GLY A 670 -64.54 -14.51 1.27
CA GLY A 670 -64.72 -13.10 1.61
C GLY A 670 -63.74 -12.16 0.88
N ALA A 671 -64.18 -10.94 0.56
CA ALA A 671 -63.35 -9.93 -0.11
C ALA A 671 -62.02 -9.64 0.63
N LEU A 672 -62.05 -9.60 1.97
CA LEU A 672 -60.85 -9.40 2.80
C LEU A 672 -59.80 -10.52 2.61
N TYR A 673 -60.21 -11.74 2.26
CA TYR A 673 -59.27 -12.82 1.96
C TYR A 673 -58.56 -12.58 0.63
N ALA A 674 -59.22 -11.98 -0.37
CA ALA A 674 -58.59 -11.56 -1.62
C ALA A 674 -57.58 -10.41 -1.40
N ASP A 675 -57.95 -9.41 -0.59
CA ASP A 675 -57.05 -8.29 -0.24
C ASP A 675 -55.79 -8.79 0.48
N LEU A 676 -55.95 -9.67 1.48
CA LEU A 676 -54.83 -10.31 2.19
C LEU A 676 -54.01 -11.23 1.28
N THR A 677 -54.64 -11.92 0.32
CA THR A 677 -53.93 -12.74 -0.67
C THR A 677 -52.97 -11.88 -1.51
N GLU A 678 -53.37 -10.68 -1.93
CA GLU A 678 -52.48 -9.81 -2.71
C GLU A 678 -51.40 -9.12 -1.85
N ILE A 679 -51.68 -8.81 -0.58
CA ILE A 679 -50.66 -8.38 0.39
C ILE A 679 -49.59 -9.48 0.57
N LEU A 680 -50.02 -10.74 0.74
CA LEU A 680 -49.14 -11.90 0.86
C LEU A 680 -48.32 -12.13 -0.41
N SER A 681 -48.96 -11.96 -1.58
CA SER A 681 -48.33 -12.01 -2.90
C SER A 681 -47.25 -10.95 -3.04
N ALA A 682 -47.56 -9.69 -2.70
CA ALA A 682 -46.61 -8.56 -2.73
C ALA A 682 -45.41 -8.77 -1.79
N ALA A 683 -45.65 -9.19 -0.54
CA ALA A 683 -44.57 -9.46 0.41
C ALA A 683 -43.65 -10.60 -0.05
N LYS A 684 -44.22 -11.68 -0.62
CA LYS A 684 -43.44 -12.79 -1.20
C LYS A 684 -42.66 -12.38 -2.46
N ARG A 685 -43.17 -11.45 -3.28
CA ARG A 685 -42.41 -10.82 -4.38
C ARG A 685 -41.22 -10.02 -3.85
N SER A 686 -41.42 -9.14 -2.87
CA SER A 686 -40.34 -8.36 -2.24
C SER A 686 -39.26 -9.25 -1.61
N ALA A 687 -39.65 -10.33 -0.93
CA ALA A 687 -38.71 -11.31 -0.36
C ALA A 687 -37.89 -12.08 -1.41
N SER A 688 -38.27 -12.06 -2.69
CA SER A 688 -37.43 -12.57 -3.78
C SER A 688 -36.39 -11.53 -4.20
N ILE A 689 -36.80 -10.26 -4.33
CA ILE A 689 -35.90 -9.14 -4.70
C ILE A 689 -34.79 -8.96 -3.67
N THR A 690 -35.11 -9.04 -2.37
CA THR A 690 -34.11 -8.95 -1.29
C THR A 690 -33.06 -10.08 -1.36
N ARG A 691 -33.46 -11.30 -1.76
CA ARG A 691 -32.53 -12.42 -1.98
C ARG A 691 -31.66 -12.21 -3.22
N GLN A 692 -32.18 -11.63 -4.30
CA GLN A 692 -31.38 -11.27 -5.49
C GLN A 692 -30.33 -10.20 -5.17
N LEU A 693 -30.65 -9.23 -4.30
CA LEU A 693 -29.69 -8.23 -3.81
C LEU A 693 -28.56 -8.88 -2.97
N LEU A 694 -28.90 -9.84 -2.10
CA LEU A 694 -27.93 -10.62 -1.30
C LEU A 694 -27.02 -11.51 -2.18
N ALA A 695 -27.53 -12.06 -3.27
CA ALA A 695 -26.74 -12.79 -4.25
C ALA A 695 -25.68 -11.87 -4.91
N PHE A 696 -26.11 -10.69 -5.38
CA PHE A 696 -25.23 -9.69 -5.98
C PHE A 696 -24.14 -9.20 -5.01
N ALA A 697 -24.43 -9.17 -3.71
CA ALA A 697 -23.51 -8.77 -2.64
C ALA A 697 -22.35 -9.76 -2.35
N ARG A 698 -22.21 -10.87 -3.10
CA ARG A 698 -21.19 -11.92 -2.91
C ARG A 698 -21.13 -12.53 -1.50
N LYS A 699 -22.27 -12.54 -0.77
CA LYS A 699 -22.37 -13.08 0.59
C LYS A 699 -23.07 -14.44 0.74
N GLN A 700 -23.73 -14.95 -0.30
CA GLN A 700 -24.14 -16.35 -0.30
C GLN A 700 -22.90 -17.26 -0.35
N VAL A 701 -22.81 -18.19 0.60
CA VAL A 701 -21.93 -19.36 0.47
C VAL A 701 -22.69 -20.41 -0.33
N ILE A 702 -21.94 -21.10 -1.17
CA ILE A 702 -22.46 -21.94 -2.25
C ILE A 702 -22.48 -23.39 -1.78
N ALA A 703 -23.63 -24.04 -1.91
CA ALA A 703 -23.95 -25.36 -1.38
C ALA A 703 -24.35 -26.32 -2.52
N PRO A 704 -23.39 -27.05 -3.15
CA PRO A 704 -23.69 -27.92 -4.29
C PRO A 704 -24.45 -29.19 -3.87
N VAL A 705 -25.75 -29.22 -4.13
CA VAL A 705 -26.61 -30.40 -3.93
C VAL A 705 -26.79 -31.16 -5.24
N VAL A 706 -27.13 -32.45 -5.16
CA VAL A 706 -27.47 -33.25 -6.34
C VAL A 706 -28.90 -32.95 -6.74
N LEU A 707 -29.10 -32.34 -7.92
CA LEU A 707 -30.40 -31.86 -8.38
C LEU A 707 -30.71 -32.21 -9.84
N ASP A 708 -32.01 -32.17 -10.15
CA ASP A 708 -32.53 -32.13 -11.51
C ASP A 708 -32.63 -30.67 -11.97
N LEU A 709 -32.04 -30.38 -13.12
CA LEU A 709 -31.98 -29.02 -13.66
C LEU A 709 -33.33 -28.51 -14.16
N ASN A 710 -34.16 -29.38 -14.75
CA ASN A 710 -35.48 -29.01 -15.28
C ASN A 710 -36.43 -28.63 -14.15
N ASN A 711 -36.49 -29.44 -13.09
CA ASN A 711 -37.30 -29.16 -11.89
C ASN A 711 -36.93 -27.82 -11.24
N THR A 712 -35.63 -27.48 -11.26
CA THR A 712 -35.12 -26.20 -10.75
C THR A 712 -35.56 -25.03 -11.64
N ILE A 713 -35.41 -25.16 -12.97
CA ILE A 713 -35.84 -24.13 -13.93
C ILE A 713 -37.36 -23.90 -13.86
N GLU A 714 -38.18 -24.95 -13.78
CA GLU A 714 -39.63 -24.84 -13.78
C GLU A 714 -40.19 -24.06 -12.58
N GLY A 715 -39.59 -24.23 -11.40
CA GLY A 715 -39.90 -23.39 -10.23
C GLY A 715 -39.65 -21.90 -10.47
N MET A 716 -38.62 -21.58 -11.28
CA MET A 716 -38.21 -20.21 -11.58
C MET A 716 -39.01 -19.56 -12.73
N LEU A 717 -39.53 -20.33 -13.70
CA LEU A 717 -40.22 -19.81 -14.90
C LEU A 717 -41.31 -18.78 -14.60
N LYS A 718 -42.09 -18.97 -13.53
CA LYS A 718 -43.15 -18.04 -13.13
C LYS A 718 -42.60 -16.67 -12.71
N MET A 719 -41.44 -16.64 -12.05
CA MET A 719 -40.75 -15.40 -11.70
C MET A 719 -40.08 -14.76 -12.92
N LEU A 720 -39.45 -15.56 -13.79
CA LEU A 720 -38.80 -15.05 -15.01
C LEU A 720 -39.79 -14.31 -15.90
N ARG A 721 -40.98 -14.86 -16.16
CA ARG A 721 -42.05 -14.17 -16.93
C ARG A 721 -42.38 -12.79 -16.35
N HIS A 722 -42.43 -12.66 -15.02
CA HIS A 722 -42.72 -11.39 -14.36
C HIS A 722 -41.55 -10.39 -14.38
N LEU A 723 -40.29 -10.86 -14.37
CA LEU A 723 -39.09 -10.03 -14.48
C LEU A 723 -38.81 -9.55 -15.92
N ILE A 724 -39.20 -10.35 -16.90
CA ILE A 724 -39.01 -10.07 -18.33
C ILE A 724 -40.09 -9.10 -18.82
N GLY A 725 -41.35 -9.30 -18.42
CA GLY A 725 -42.50 -8.46 -18.81
C GLY A 725 -43.39 -9.10 -19.89
N GLU A 726 -44.54 -8.48 -20.16
CA GLU A 726 -45.61 -9.06 -21.00
C GLU A 726 -45.31 -9.01 -22.51
N ASN A 727 -44.39 -8.15 -22.97
CA ASN A 727 -44.08 -7.96 -24.39
C ASN A 727 -43.19 -9.06 -24.99
N ILE A 728 -42.66 -10.00 -24.18
CA ILE A 728 -41.67 -11.00 -24.60
C ILE A 728 -42.17 -12.42 -24.34
N ASP A 729 -42.18 -13.26 -25.37
CA ASP A 729 -42.51 -14.68 -25.26
C ASP A 729 -41.36 -15.46 -24.57
N LEU A 730 -41.63 -16.03 -23.39
CA LEU A 730 -40.70 -16.94 -22.71
C LEU A 730 -41.08 -18.40 -22.96
N THR A 731 -40.41 -19.00 -23.95
CA THR A 731 -40.52 -20.43 -24.32
C THR A 731 -39.53 -21.28 -23.51
N TRP A 732 -40.00 -22.46 -23.06
CA TRP A 732 -39.24 -23.46 -22.30
C TRP A 732 -39.26 -24.79 -23.07
N LEU A 733 -38.09 -25.36 -23.37
CA LEU A 733 -37.91 -26.59 -24.12
C LEU A 733 -37.02 -27.59 -23.33
N PRO A 734 -37.59 -28.33 -22.37
CA PRO A 734 -36.85 -29.34 -21.61
C PRO A 734 -36.61 -30.63 -22.39
N ILE A 735 -35.45 -31.25 -22.21
CA ILE A 735 -35.26 -32.68 -22.53
C ILE A 735 -35.91 -33.57 -21.45
N HIS A 736 -36.53 -34.68 -21.87
CA HIS A 736 -37.38 -35.51 -21.01
C HIS A 736 -36.64 -36.36 -19.96
N GLU A 737 -35.31 -36.47 -20.05
CA GLU A 737 -34.42 -37.19 -19.12
C GLU A 737 -33.09 -36.43 -18.97
N VAL A 738 -33.09 -35.26 -18.32
CA VAL A 738 -31.85 -34.51 -18.07
C VAL A 738 -30.93 -35.27 -17.08
N TRP A 739 -29.61 -35.24 -17.28
CA TRP A 739 -28.71 -35.83 -16.29
C TRP A 739 -28.64 -35.00 -15.00
N MET A 740 -28.49 -35.68 -13.86
CA MET A 740 -28.32 -35.03 -12.56
C MET A 740 -27.06 -34.16 -12.54
N LEU A 741 -27.14 -33.00 -11.90
CA LEU A 741 -26.01 -32.09 -11.66
C LEU A 741 -25.73 -31.98 -10.17
N LYS A 742 -24.49 -31.66 -9.80
CA LYS A 742 -24.14 -31.26 -8.43
C LYS A 742 -23.79 -29.77 -8.42
N ILE A 743 -24.78 -28.92 -8.14
CA ILE A 743 -24.69 -27.46 -8.19
C ILE A 743 -25.64 -26.85 -7.15
N ASP A 744 -25.39 -25.62 -6.73
CA ASP A 744 -26.29 -24.87 -5.85
C ASP A 744 -27.52 -24.38 -6.64
N PRO A 745 -28.77 -24.61 -6.18
CA PRO A 745 -29.96 -24.14 -6.88
C PRO A 745 -29.99 -22.62 -7.07
N SER A 746 -29.47 -21.85 -6.10
CA SER A 746 -29.38 -20.40 -6.18
C SER A 746 -28.34 -19.91 -7.18
N GLN A 747 -27.36 -20.75 -7.56
CA GLN A 747 -26.46 -20.47 -8.68
C GLN A 747 -27.16 -20.67 -10.03
N VAL A 748 -28.07 -21.65 -10.13
CA VAL A 748 -28.93 -21.83 -11.31
C VAL A 748 -29.88 -20.63 -11.47
N ASP A 749 -30.53 -20.20 -10.39
CA ASP A 749 -31.35 -18.98 -10.36
C ASP A 749 -30.54 -17.74 -10.81
N GLN A 750 -29.31 -17.58 -10.30
CA GLN A 750 -28.43 -16.46 -10.67
C GLN A 750 -28.04 -16.49 -12.15
N ILE A 751 -27.76 -17.66 -12.74
CA ILE A 751 -27.48 -17.80 -14.17
C ILE A 751 -28.70 -17.32 -14.97
N LEU A 752 -29.87 -17.91 -14.70
CA LEU A 752 -31.10 -17.66 -15.44
C LEU A 752 -31.55 -16.20 -15.34
N ALA A 753 -31.50 -15.61 -14.15
CA ALA A 753 -31.86 -14.20 -13.94
C ALA A 753 -30.94 -13.26 -14.73
N ASN A 754 -29.61 -13.45 -14.65
CA ASN A 754 -28.65 -12.59 -15.35
C ASN A 754 -28.77 -12.72 -16.87
N LEU A 755 -29.00 -13.92 -17.40
CA LEU A 755 -29.17 -14.12 -18.85
C LEU A 755 -30.51 -13.56 -19.33
N CYS A 756 -31.63 -13.85 -18.65
CA CYS A 756 -32.95 -13.36 -19.07
C CYS A 756 -33.10 -11.84 -18.96
N ILE A 757 -32.48 -11.18 -17.96
CA ILE A 757 -32.50 -9.71 -17.84
C ILE A 757 -31.66 -9.06 -18.95
N ASN A 758 -30.51 -9.64 -19.30
CA ASN A 758 -29.70 -9.12 -20.41
C ASN A 758 -30.36 -9.36 -21.78
N ALA A 759 -31.01 -10.50 -21.97
CA ALA A 759 -31.83 -10.79 -23.15
C ALA A 759 -33.00 -9.81 -23.28
N ARG A 760 -33.76 -9.55 -22.20
CA ARG A 760 -34.81 -8.52 -22.18
C ARG A 760 -34.25 -7.16 -22.58
N ASP A 761 -33.14 -6.74 -21.98
CA ASP A 761 -32.52 -5.44 -22.26
C ASP A 761 -31.86 -5.34 -23.65
N ALA A 762 -31.74 -6.45 -24.39
CA ALA A 762 -31.30 -6.50 -25.78
C ALA A 762 -32.48 -6.51 -26.79
N ILE A 763 -33.70 -6.83 -26.32
CA ILE A 763 -34.94 -6.76 -27.09
C ILE A 763 -35.53 -5.35 -26.95
N ALA A 764 -35.88 -4.71 -28.07
CA ALA A 764 -36.23 -3.29 -28.07
C ALA A 764 -37.66 -2.97 -27.62
N ASP A 765 -38.61 -3.89 -27.83
CA ASP A 765 -40.02 -3.76 -27.42
C ASP A 765 -40.68 -5.14 -27.32
N VAL A 766 -40.92 -5.79 -28.47
CA VAL A 766 -41.46 -7.16 -28.58
C VAL A 766 -40.38 -8.10 -29.10
N GLY A 767 -40.29 -9.31 -28.54
CA GLY A 767 -39.33 -10.33 -28.94
C GLY A 767 -39.57 -11.67 -28.23
N LYS A 768 -38.57 -12.54 -28.24
CA LYS A 768 -38.65 -13.91 -27.71
C LYS A 768 -37.38 -14.31 -26.96
N ILE A 769 -37.58 -14.96 -25.82
CA ILE A 769 -36.53 -15.65 -25.07
C ILE A 769 -36.86 -17.15 -25.05
N THR A 770 -35.88 -17.98 -25.40
CA THR A 770 -36.01 -19.44 -25.39
C THR A 770 -34.97 -20.04 -24.45
N ILE A 771 -35.42 -20.87 -23.50
CA ILE A 771 -34.57 -21.63 -22.58
C ILE A 771 -34.68 -23.11 -22.97
N GLU A 772 -33.55 -23.80 -23.09
CA GLU A 772 -33.45 -25.19 -23.56
C GLU A 772 -32.50 -26.00 -22.68
N THR A 773 -32.79 -27.29 -22.46
CA THR A 773 -31.86 -28.24 -21.81
C THR A 773 -31.61 -29.48 -22.68
N ASP A 774 -30.38 -29.99 -22.67
CA ASP A 774 -29.95 -31.16 -23.46
C ASP A 774 -28.77 -31.90 -22.77
N ASN A 775 -28.51 -33.16 -23.14
CA ASN A 775 -27.41 -33.97 -22.62
C ASN A 775 -26.32 -34.14 -23.68
N VAL A 776 -25.19 -33.44 -23.52
CA VAL A 776 -24.13 -33.37 -24.52
C VAL A 776 -22.90 -34.17 -24.07
N THR A 777 -22.43 -35.08 -24.92
CA THR A 777 -21.11 -35.71 -24.75
C THR A 777 -20.10 -35.01 -25.65
N LEU A 778 -19.08 -34.39 -25.06
CA LEU A 778 -18.03 -33.69 -25.79
C LEU A 778 -16.87 -34.64 -26.06
N ASP A 779 -16.50 -34.80 -27.34
CA ASP A 779 -15.35 -35.59 -27.77
C ASP A 779 -14.09 -34.73 -28.00
N LYS A 780 -12.96 -35.39 -28.28
CA LYS A 780 -11.68 -34.71 -28.50
C LYS A 780 -11.67 -33.77 -29.71
N SER A 781 -12.38 -34.10 -30.79
CA SER A 781 -12.43 -33.25 -31.99
C SER A 781 -13.20 -31.95 -31.74
N TYR A 782 -14.25 -32.02 -30.90
CA TYR A 782 -14.96 -30.82 -30.46
C TYR A 782 -14.06 -29.92 -29.60
N CYS A 783 -13.31 -30.50 -28.66
CA CYS A 783 -12.35 -29.76 -27.81
C CYS A 783 -11.17 -29.17 -28.62
N GLU A 784 -10.68 -29.85 -29.66
CA GLU A 784 -9.62 -29.34 -30.55
C GLU A 784 -10.02 -28.05 -31.29
N SER A 785 -11.33 -27.82 -31.50
CA SER A 785 -11.86 -26.59 -32.09
C SER A 785 -12.23 -25.49 -31.08
N HIS A 786 -12.28 -25.81 -29.78
CA HIS A 786 -12.72 -24.90 -28.72
C HIS A 786 -11.73 -24.89 -27.54
N ALA A 787 -10.79 -23.95 -27.60
CA ALA A 787 -9.73 -23.82 -26.60
C ALA A 787 -10.28 -23.72 -25.17
N GLY A 788 -9.80 -24.61 -24.30
CA GLY A 788 -10.16 -24.66 -22.88
C GLY A 788 -11.27 -25.66 -22.52
N PHE A 789 -11.91 -26.33 -23.47
CA PHE A 789 -12.86 -27.42 -23.20
C PHE A 789 -12.15 -28.76 -22.92
N THR A 790 -12.75 -29.61 -22.09
CA THR A 790 -12.31 -30.99 -21.84
C THR A 790 -13.36 -32.01 -22.32
N PRO A 791 -12.95 -33.20 -22.84
CA PRO A 791 -13.89 -34.25 -23.22
C PRO A 791 -14.61 -34.83 -22.00
N GLY A 792 -15.92 -35.09 -22.11
CA GLY A 792 -16.73 -35.55 -20.98
C GLY A 792 -18.24 -35.54 -21.26
N GLN A 793 -19.04 -35.88 -20.23
CA GLN A 793 -20.49 -35.81 -20.26
C GLN A 793 -20.99 -34.57 -19.51
N PHE A 794 -21.77 -33.74 -20.20
CA PHE A 794 -22.25 -32.46 -19.69
C PHE A 794 -23.76 -32.32 -19.92
N VAL A 795 -24.44 -31.63 -19.01
CA VAL A 795 -25.76 -31.05 -19.28
C VAL A 795 -25.54 -29.70 -19.94
N LEU A 796 -26.19 -29.47 -21.07
CA LEU A 796 -26.29 -28.18 -21.73
C LEU A 796 -27.51 -27.44 -21.17
N LEU A 797 -27.30 -26.20 -20.72
CA LEU A 797 -28.33 -25.17 -20.57
C LEU A 797 -28.08 -24.10 -21.65
N ALA A 798 -29.06 -23.88 -22.52
CA ALA A 798 -29.03 -22.79 -23.49
C ALA A 798 -30.07 -21.72 -23.15
N VAL A 799 -29.68 -20.46 -23.31
CA VAL A 799 -30.60 -19.30 -23.27
C VAL A 799 -30.37 -18.49 -24.53
N SER A 800 -31.42 -18.31 -25.33
CA SER A 800 -31.40 -17.60 -26.61
C SER A 800 -32.38 -16.44 -26.63
N ASP A 801 -31.96 -15.29 -27.16
CA ASP A 801 -32.77 -14.11 -27.46
C ASP A 801 -32.78 -13.81 -28.98
N ASP A 802 -33.73 -12.98 -29.42
CA ASP A 802 -33.84 -12.42 -30.78
C ASP A 802 -33.50 -10.91 -30.84
N GLY A 803 -32.71 -10.42 -29.87
CA GLY A 803 -32.41 -9.01 -29.69
C GLY A 803 -31.36 -8.42 -30.63
N CYS A 804 -30.78 -7.29 -30.23
CA CYS A 804 -29.81 -6.52 -31.04
C CYS A 804 -28.50 -7.26 -31.35
N GLY A 805 -28.15 -8.30 -30.60
CA GLY A 805 -26.94 -9.10 -30.82
C GLY A 805 -25.62 -8.32 -30.62
N MET A 806 -24.50 -8.97 -30.94
CA MET A 806 -23.15 -8.47 -30.69
C MET A 806 -22.20 -8.77 -31.86
N ASP A 807 -21.14 -7.97 -32.00
CA ASP A 807 -20.05 -8.22 -32.95
C ASP A 807 -18.92 -9.10 -32.37
N LYS A 808 -17.96 -9.49 -33.22
CA LYS A 808 -16.87 -10.40 -32.85
C LYS A 808 -15.81 -9.82 -31.90
N GLU A 809 -15.67 -8.50 -31.80
CA GLU A 809 -14.81 -7.88 -30.79
C GLU A 809 -15.55 -7.71 -29.47
N MET A 810 -16.85 -7.43 -29.52
CA MET A 810 -17.73 -7.38 -28.35
C MET A 810 -17.85 -8.75 -27.67
N VAL A 811 -18.08 -9.82 -28.43
CA VAL A 811 -18.19 -11.22 -27.93
C VAL A 811 -16.96 -11.65 -27.12
N LYS A 812 -15.75 -11.18 -27.45
CA LYS A 812 -14.52 -11.47 -26.68
C LYS A 812 -14.54 -10.86 -25.27
N LYS A 813 -15.26 -9.74 -25.09
CA LYS A 813 -15.19 -8.88 -23.90
C LYS A 813 -16.40 -9.02 -22.96
N VAL A 814 -17.45 -9.74 -23.36
CA VAL A 814 -18.70 -9.84 -22.57
C VAL A 814 -18.51 -10.41 -21.16
N PHE A 815 -17.43 -11.15 -20.92
CA PHE A 815 -17.07 -11.73 -19.63
C PHE A 815 -16.00 -10.93 -18.87
N GLU A 816 -15.46 -9.84 -19.43
CA GLU A 816 -14.58 -8.92 -18.71
C GLU A 816 -15.38 -8.23 -17.58
N PRO A 817 -14.94 -8.29 -16.32
CA PRO A 817 -15.62 -7.61 -15.23
C PRO A 817 -15.78 -6.11 -15.49
N PHE A 818 -16.97 -5.58 -15.24
CA PHE A 818 -17.37 -4.18 -15.47
C PHE A 818 -17.53 -3.78 -16.95
N PHE A 819 -17.37 -4.69 -17.92
CA PHE A 819 -17.70 -4.40 -19.32
C PHE A 819 -19.21 -4.21 -19.51
N THR A 820 -19.61 -3.08 -20.11
CA THR A 820 -21.01 -2.75 -20.39
C THR A 820 -21.13 -1.87 -21.64
N THR A 821 -22.14 -2.15 -22.45
CA THR A 821 -22.56 -1.33 -23.62
C THR A 821 -23.68 -0.34 -23.28
N LYS A 822 -24.31 -0.49 -22.12
CA LYS A 822 -25.36 0.39 -21.61
C LYS A 822 -24.76 1.71 -21.12
N GLU A 823 -25.52 2.80 -21.25
CA GLU A 823 -25.11 4.15 -20.82
C GLU A 823 -24.61 4.20 -19.37
N GLN A 824 -23.73 5.16 -19.06
CA GLN A 824 -23.09 5.27 -17.76
C GLN A 824 -24.12 5.36 -16.62
N GLY A 825 -24.10 4.37 -15.72
CA GLY A 825 -25.06 4.22 -14.61
C GLY A 825 -26.25 3.28 -14.89
N LYS A 826 -26.52 2.87 -16.14
CA LYS A 826 -27.60 1.91 -16.50
C LYS A 826 -27.15 0.45 -16.58
N GLY A 827 -25.85 0.17 -16.46
CA GLY A 827 -25.30 -1.20 -16.45
C GLY A 827 -24.15 -1.34 -15.46
N THR A 828 -24.14 -2.41 -14.68
CA THR A 828 -23.07 -2.71 -13.70
C THR A 828 -21.87 -3.44 -14.31
N GLY A 829 -22.04 -4.01 -15.50
CA GLY A 829 -21.03 -4.86 -16.16
C GLY A 829 -20.63 -6.12 -15.37
N LEU A 830 -21.42 -6.52 -14.36
CA LEU A 830 -21.09 -7.64 -13.48
C LEU A 830 -21.89 -8.91 -13.74
N GLY A 831 -23.03 -8.84 -14.45
CA GLY A 831 -23.93 -9.98 -14.64
C GLY A 831 -23.28 -11.15 -15.38
N LEU A 832 -22.77 -10.91 -16.60
CA LEU A 832 -22.13 -11.96 -17.39
C LEU A 832 -20.81 -12.45 -16.79
N ALA A 833 -20.03 -11.57 -16.16
CA ALA A 833 -18.84 -11.97 -15.38
C ALA A 833 -19.21 -12.86 -14.18
N THR A 834 -20.39 -12.66 -13.57
CA THR A 834 -20.91 -13.53 -12.50
C THR A 834 -21.35 -14.89 -13.05
N VAL A 835 -22.05 -14.92 -14.19
CA VAL A 835 -22.40 -16.17 -14.91
C VAL A 835 -21.13 -16.97 -15.23
N TYR A 836 -20.11 -16.32 -15.82
CA TYR A 836 -18.83 -16.95 -16.12
C TYR A 836 -18.14 -17.52 -14.87
N GLY A 837 -18.15 -16.76 -13.76
CA GLY A 837 -17.61 -17.20 -12.48
C GLY A 837 -18.32 -18.43 -11.91
N ILE A 838 -19.65 -18.44 -11.89
CA ILE A 838 -20.48 -19.58 -11.45
C ILE A 838 -20.18 -20.82 -12.29
N VAL A 839 -20.15 -20.68 -13.62
CA VAL A 839 -19.89 -21.80 -14.54
C VAL A 839 -18.49 -22.36 -14.31
N LYS A 840 -17.47 -21.51 -14.13
CA LYS A 840 -16.09 -21.95 -13.86
C LYS A 840 -15.90 -22.52 -12.45
N GLN A 841 -16.71 -22.15 -11.48
CA GLN A 841 -16.68 -22.73 -10.13
C GLN A 841 -17.26 -24.16 -10.10
N ASN A 842 -18.13 -24.52 -11.04
CA ASN A 842 -18.73 -25.85 -11.17
C ASN A 842 -18.08 -26.66 -12.32
N ASP A 843 -16.78 -26.46 -12.56
CA ASP A 843 -15.96 -27.12 -13.61
C ASP A 843 -16.57 -27.09 -15.03
N GLY A 844 -17.39 -26.08 -15.31
CA GLY A 844 -18.16 -25.97 -16.55
C GLY A 844 -17.53 -25.08 -17.63
N PHE A 845 -18.23 -25.02 -18.77
CA PHE A 845 -17.86 -24.21 -19.93
C PHE A 845 -19.02 -23.31 -20.37
N ILE A 846 -18.71 -22.18 -21.00
CA ILE A 846 -19.72 -21.27 -21.56
C ILE A 846 -19.23 -20.75 -22.92
N ASN A 847 -20.06 -20.93 -23.95
CA ASN A 847 -19.88 -20.32 -25.28
C ASN A 847 -20.98 -19.29 -25.54
N VAL A 848 -20.65 -18.28 -26.34
CA VAL A 848 -21.59 -17.27 -26.81
C VAL A 848 -21.61 -17.30 -28.34
N TYR A 849 -22.81 -17.42 -28.90
CA TYR A 849 -23.06 -17.28 -30.33
C TYR A 849 -23.94 -16.04 -30.50
N SER A 850 -23.47 -15.05 -31.26
CA SER A 850 -24.20 -13.79 -31.45
C SER A 850 -23.87 -13.23 -32.83
N GLU A 851 -24.86 -12.61 -33.46
CA GLU A 851 -24.70 -11.84 -34.68
C GLU A 851 -25.56 -10.57 -34.60
N LEU A 852 -25.04 -9.46 -35.12
CA LEU A 852 -25.72 -8.16 -35.03
C LEU A 852 -27.10 -8.20 -35.71
N ASN A 853 -28.14 -7.85 -34.95
CA ASN A 853 -29.57 -7.92 -35.31
C ASN A 853 -30.10 -9.34 -35.59
N LYS A 854 -29.52 -10.38 -34.95
CA LYS A 854 -30.06 -11.75 -34.93
C LYS A 854 -30.17 -12.33 -33.50
N GLY A 855 -29.99 -11.51 -32.48
CA GLY A 855 -29.95 -11.94 -31.08
C GLY A 855 -28.69 -12.69 -30.66
N THR A 856 -28.76 -13.30 -29.48
CA THR A 856 -27.65 -14.01 -28.82
C THR A 856 -28.11 -15.34 -28.22
N THR A 857 -27.28 -16.38 -28.36
CA THR A 857 -27.39 -17.64 -27.61
C THR A 857 -26.19 -17.82 -26.70
N PHE A 858 -26.43 -17.91 -25.39
CA PHE A 858 -25.47 -18.41 -24.41
C PHE A 858 -25.67 -19.93 -24.24
N LYS A 859 -24.59 -20.72 -24.39
CA LYS A 859 -24.60 -22.17 -24.15
C LYS A 859 -23.66 -22.51 -23.00
N ILE A 860 -24.22 -23.00 -21.90
CA ILE A 860 -23.53 -23.38 -20.66
C ILE A 860 -23.50 -24.91 -20.56
N TYR A 861 -22.33 -25.47 -20.31
CA TYR A 861 -22.10 -26.91 -20.16
C TYR A 861 -21.64 -27.18 -18.73
N LEU A 862 -22.44 -27.93 -17.96
CA LEU A 862 -22.16 -28.31 -16.58
C LEU A 862 -21.89 -29.82 -16.49
N PRO A 863 -20.85 -30.27 -15.78
CA PRO A 863 -20.46 -31.68 -15.76
C PRO A 863 -21.52 -32.55 -15.09
N ARG A 864 -21.84 -33.69 -15.71
CA ARG A 864 -22.78 -34.68 -15.18
C ARG A 864 -22.31 -35.19 -13.81
N TYR A 865 -23.22 -35.25 -12.84
CA TYR A 865 -23.01 -36.03 -11.62
C TYR A 865 -23.15 -37.53 -11.91
N ALA A 866 -22.18 -38.31 -11.46
CA ALA A 866 -22.05 -39.75 -11.75
C ALA A 866 -21.86 -40.63 -10.50
N GLY A 867 -22.11 -40.08 -9.30
CA GLY A 867 -22.24 -40.89 -8.09
C GLY A 867 -23.61 -41.56 -8.02
N ASP A 868 -23.73 -42.60 -7.20
CA ASP A 868 -25.04 -43.21 -6.90
C ASP A 868 -26.00 -42.14 -6.33
N PRO A 869 -27.29 -42.20 -6.69
CA PRO A 869 -28.29 -41.37 -6.05
C PRO A 869 -28.49 -41.87 -4.62
N GLU A 870 -27.99 -41.12 -3.63
CA GLU A 870 -28.66 -41.09 -2.34
C GLU A 870 -30.11 -40.68 -2.62
N VAL A 871 -31.01 -41.64 -2.47
CA VAL A 871 -32.45 -41.39 -2.59
C VAL A 871 -32.80 -40.50 -1.41
N ILE A 872 -32.85 -39.19 -1.65
CA ILE A 872 -33.60 -38.26 -0.82
C ILE A 872 -35.03 -38.77 -0.86
N GLU A 873 -35.40 -39.58 0.14
CA GLU A 873 -36.76 -40.05 0.28
C GLU A 873 -37.65 -38.81 0.27
N SER A 874 -38.65 -38.82 -0.61
CA SER A 874 -39.74 -37.85 -0.58
C SER A 874 -40.50 -38.05 0.73
N LYS A 875 -40.00 -37.45 1.81
CA LYS A 875 -40.53 -37.62 3.16
C LYS A 875 -42.00 -37.22 3.17
N SER A 876 -42.81 -38.28 3.25
CA SER A 876 -44.24 -38.33 3.52
C SER A 876 -44.86 -37.00 3.92
N THR A 877 -45.88 -36.58 3.16
CA THR A 877 -46.88 -35.55 3.53
C THR A 877 -47.12 -35.53 5.04
N ILE A 878 -46.57 -34.55 5.76
CA ILE A 878 -46.59 -34.55 7.22
C ILE A 878 -48.03 -34.31 7.68
N LYS A 879 -48.64 -35.35 8.25
CA LYS A 879 -49.95 -35.27 8.90
C LYS A 879 -49.76 -35.04 10.39
N ASN A 880 -50.49 -34.05 10.90
CA ASN A 880 -50.45 -33.55 12.28
C ASN A 880 -49.11 -32.86 12.61
N THR A 881 -49.14 -31.53 12.67
CA THR A 881 -48.00 -30.67 13.02
C THR A 881 -48.22 -29.87 14.31
N SER A 882 -49.25 -30.21 15.09
CA SER A 882 -49.40 -29.72 16.46
C SER A 882 -48.37 -30.37 17.38
N GLY A 883 -47.93 -29.62 18.39
CA GLY A 883 -47.25 -30.15 19.56
C GLY A 883 -48.17 -31.02 20.42
N HIS A 884 -47.55 -31.71 21.37
CA HIS A 884 -48.17 -32.49 22.43
C HIS A 884 -48.00 -31.78 23.80
N GLY A 885 -47.72 -30.47 23.79
CA GLY A 885 -47.37 -29.67 24.96
C GLY A 885 -45.87 -29.61 25.25
N GLU A 886 -44.99 -29.80 24.25
CA GLU A 886 -43.54 -29.59 24.43
C GLU A 886 -43.23 -28.10 24.73
N THR A 887 -42.24 -27.84 25.58
CA THR A 887 -41.83 -26.49 25.99
C THR A 887 -40.70 -25.96 25.12
N VAL A 888 -40.91 -24.79 24.53
CA VAL A 888 -39.99 -24.10 23.62
C VAL A 888 -39.49 -22.81 24.25
N LEU A 889 -38.16 -22.63 24.30
CA LEU A 889 -37.51 -21.36 24.64
C LEU A 889 -37.20 -20.59 23.36
N LEU A 890 -37.96 -19.52 23.10
CA LEU A 890 -37.83 -18.64 21.95
C LEU A 890 -37.04 -17.38 22.30
N VAL A 891 -36.02 -17.06 21.50
CA VAL A 891 -35.14 -15.89 21.69
C VAL A 891 -34.95 -15.14 20.36
N GLU A 892 -35.39 -13.89 20.32
CA GLU A 892 -35.43 -13.04 19.12
C GLU A 892 -35.40 -11.57 19.57
N ASP A 893 -34.51 -10.74 19.04
CA ASP A 893 -34.35 -9.35 19.48
C ASP A 893 -35.38 -8.39 18.84
N GLU A 894 -35.89 -8.74 17.66
CA GLU A 894 -36.95 -8.01 16.95
C GLU A 894 -38.33 -8.32 17.55
N PHE A 895 -38.81 -7.44 18.45
CA PHE A 895 -40.05 -7.62 19.23
C PHE A 895 -41.29 -8.06 18.43
N SER A 896 -41.45 -7.60 17.18
CA SER A 896 -42.61 -7.93 16.34
C SER A 896 -42.52 -9.37 15.84
N LEU A 897 -41.33 -9.80 15.44
CA LEU A 897 -41.06 -11.18 15.03
C LEU A 897 -41.07 -12.14 16.24
N LEU A 898 -40.54 -11.74 17.40
CA LEU A 898 -40.67 -12.48 18.66
C LEU A 898 -42.14 -12.73 19.00
N GLY A 899 -42.99 -11.71 18.89
CA GLY A 899 -44.43 -11.81 19.10
C GLY A 899 -45.14 -12.68 18.06
N LEU A 900 -44.73 -12.61 16.79
CA LEU A 900 -45.26 -13.42 15.70
C LEU A 900 -44.93 -14.91 15.89
N VAL A 901 -43.64 -15.26 16.06
CA VAL A 901 -43.19 -16.64 16.20
C VAL A 901 -43.76 -17.26 17.48
N LYS A 902 -43.83 -16.50 18.58
CA LYS A 902 -44.52 -16.94 19.79
C LYS A 902 -45.98 -17.32 19.52
N ARG A 903 -46.72 -16.48 18.81
CA ARG A 903 -48.12 -16.76 18.46
C ARG A 903 -48.23 -17.97 17.54
N MET A 904 -47.39 -18.08 16.51
CA MET A 904 -47.38 -19.24 15.61
C MET A 904 -47.15 -20.57 16.36
N LEU A 905 -46.24 -20.60 17.33
CA LEU A 905 -45.98 -21.78 18.17
C LEU A 905 -47.15 -22.09 19.12
N GLN A 906 -47.80 -21.07 19.68
CA GLN A 906 -48.99 -21.24 20.53
C GLN A 906 -50.23 -21.71 19.73
N ASP A 907 -50.40 -21.21 18.51
CA ASP A 907 -51.41 -21.67 17.54
C ASP A 907 -51.09 -23.10 17.00
N LEU A 908 -49.95 -23.69 17.39
CA LEU A 908 -49.50 -25.06 17.13
C LEU A 908 -49.39 -25.92 18.41
N ASP A 909 -50.04 -25.53 19.51
CA ASP A 909 -50.13 -26.30 20.78
C ASP A 909 -48.80 -26.47 21.56
N TYR A 910 -47.80 -25.59 21.39
CA TYR A 910 -46.55 -25.56 22.17
C TYR A 910 -46.60 -24.59 23.38
N GLU A 911 -45.92 -24.93 24.50
CA GLU A 911 -45.68 -23.97 25.59
C GLU A 911 -44.49 -23.07 25.26
N VAL A 912 -44.69 -21.75 25.17
CA VAL A 912 -43.64 -20.82 24.68
C VAL A 912 -43.13 -19.87 25.77
N LEU A 913 -41.92 -20.17 26.23
CA LEU A 913 -41.08 -19.27 27.00
C LEU A 913 -40.38 -18.31 26.04
N SER A 914 -40.49 -17.00 26.25
CA SER A 914 -40.03 -16.00 25.26
C SER A 914 -39.17 -14.92 25.90
N ALA A 915 -37.98 -14.68 25.36
CA ALA A 915 -37.06 -13.63 25.77
C ALA A 915 -36.58 -12.79 24.57
N ASN A 916 -36.32 -11.50 24.79
CA ASN A 916 -35.85 -10.58 23.75
C ASN A 916 -34.33 -10.27 23.85
N THR A 917 -33.62 -10.89 24.80
CA THR A 917 -32.15 -10.82 24.90
C THR A 917 -31.58 -12.17 25.39
N PRO A 918 -30.33 -12.53 25.01
CA PRO A 918 -29.67 -13.73 25.51
C PRO A 918 -29.50 -13.77 27.04
N PRO A 919 -29.11 -12.67 27.74
CA PRO A 919 -29.09 -12.65 29.21
C PRO A 919 -30.44 -12.92 29.85
N ASP A 920 -31.54 -12.40 29.29
CA ASP A 920 -32.89 -12.66 29.80
C ASP A 920 -33.31 -14.12 29.56
N ALA A 921 -32.94 -14.71 28.42
CA ALA A 921 -33.16 -16.13 28.12
C ALA A 921 -32.46 -17.04 29.13
N ILE A 922 -31.18 -16.79 29.42
CA ILE A 922 -30.41 -17.53 30.46
C ILE A 922 -31.05 -17.31 31.84
N SER A 923 -31.41 -16.08 32.17
CA SER A 923 -32.06 -15.72 33.44
C SER A 923 -33.44 -16.36 33.63
N LEU A 924 -34.12 -16.71 32.54
CA LEU A 924 -35.42 -17.38 32.54
C LEU A 924 -35.25 -18.91 32.60
N ALA A 925 -34.32 -19.47 31.81
CA ALA A 925 -33.93 -20.88 31.86
C ALA A 925 -33.46 -21.30 33.27
N GLN A 926 -32.70 -20.46 33.97
CA GLN A 926 -32.25 -20.70 35.36
C GLN A 926 -33.39 -20.67 36.41
N LYS A 927 -34.57 -20.11 36.08
CA LYS A 927 -35.71 -19.98 37.00
C LYS A 927 -36.85 -20.94 36.70
N TYR A 928 -36.91 -21.46 35.47
CA TYR A 928 -37.93 -22.42 35.07
C TYR A 928 -37.64 -23.79 35.68
N THR A 929 -38.66 -24.42 36.26
CA THR A 929 -38.53 -25.69 37.00
C THR A 929 -39.07 -26.90 36.23
N GLY A 930 -39.52 -26.70 34.98
CA GLY A 930 -39.88 -27.76 34.05
C GLY A 930 -38.73 -28.08 33.10
N GLU A 931 -38.98 -28.99 32.17
CA GLU A 931 -38.08 -29.30 31.06
C GLU A 931 -38.25 -28.27 29.94
N ILE A 932 -37.17 -27.97 29.19
CA ILE A 932 -37.22 -27.19 27.96
C ILE A 932 -36.70 -28.09 26.85
N ASN A 933 -37.55 -28.42 25.87
CA ASN A 933 -37.25 -29.43 24.86
C ASN A 933 -36.50 -28.84 23.65
N LEU A 934 -36.81 -27.58 23.28
CA LEU A 934 -36.25 -26.89 22.12
C LEU A 934 -35.88 -25.44 22.43
N LEU A 935 -34.65 -25.04 22.10
CA LEU A 935 -34.23 -23.64 21.96
C LEU A 935 -34.45 -23.20 20.50
N ILE A 936 -35.23 -22.15 20.28
CA ILE A 936 -35.31 -21.44 19.00
C ILE A 936 -34.68 -20.07 19.20
N THR A 937 -33.62 -19.75 18.47
CA THR A 937 -32.86 -18.49 18.64
C THR A 937 -32.49 -17.90 17.29
N ASP A 938 -32.48 -16.57 17.13
CA ASP A 938 -31.66 -15.99 16.04
C ASP A 938 -30.18 -16.33 16.31
N MET A 939 -29.42 -16.50 15.24
CA MET A 939 -27.96 -16.64 15.28
C MET A 939 -27.26 -15.31 15.61
N ILE A 940 -27.75 -14.17 15.11
CA ILE A 940 -27.11 -12.86 15.24
C ILE A 940 -27.96 -11.96 16.15
N MET A 941 -27.53 -11.80 17.40
CA MET A 941 -28.18 -10.90 18.36
C MET A 941 -27.16 -9.94 18.98
N PRO A 942 -27.58 -8.76 19.48
CA PRO A 942 -26.70 -7.85 20.20
C PRO A 942 -26.09 -8.47 21.46
N GLY A 943 -24.75 -8.35 21.59
CA GLY A 943 -23.99 -8.68 22.80
C GLY A 943 -23.59 -10.15 22.99
N MET A 944 -24.34 -11.10 22.42
CA MET A 944 -24.05 -12.54 22.47
C MET A 944 -24.67 -13.22 21.24
N ASN A 945 -23.95 -14.10 20.55
CA ASN A 945 -24.51 -14.79 19.39
C ASN A 945 -25.35 -16.03 19.80
N GLY A 946 -26.18 -16.54 18.90
CA GLY A 946 -27.09 -17.65 19.19
C GLY A 946 -26.39 -18.95 19.61
N ARG A 947 -25.16 -19.21 19.14
CA ARG A 947 -24.38 -20.40 19.53
C ARG A 947 -23.69 -20.21 20.89
N ASP A 948 -23.21 -19.02 21.20
CA ASP A 948 -22.76 -18.68 22.56
C ASP A 948 -23.92 -18.93 23.56
N LEU A 949 -25.13 -18.49 23.20
CA LEU A 949 -26.34 -18.71 23.98
C LEU A 949 -26.68 -20.21 24.08
N GLU A 950 -26.61 -20.95 22.99
CA GLU A 950 -26.78 -22.41 22.98
C GLU A 950 -25.86 -23.09 24.01
N GLU A 951 -24.56 -22.77 24.04
CA GLU A 951 -23.62 -23.33 25.00
C GLU A 951 -24.02 -23.00 26.46
N HIS A 952 -24.48 -21.78 26.73
CA HIS A 952 -24.94 -21.37 28.06
C HIS A 952 -26.26 -22.05 28.48
N ILE A 953 -27.18 -22.30 27.55
CA ILE A 953 -28.45 -23.01 27.84
C ILE A 953 -28.21 -24.51 27.96
N ARG A 954 -27.36 -25.11 27.12
CA ARG A 954 -26.96 -26.53 27.18
C ARG A 954 -26.23 -26.88 28.49
N ALA A 955 -25.53 -25.91 29.09
CA ALA A 955 -24.97 -26.06 30.44
C ALA A 955 -26.02 -26.13 31.58
N ILE A 956 -27.28 -25.78 31.29
CA ILE A 956 -28.43 -25.88 32.22
C ILE A 956 -29.31 -27.10 31.85
N PHE A 957 -29.58 -27.28 30.55
CA PHE A 957 -30.39 -28.36 29.98
C PHE A 957 -29.55 -29.17 28.97
N PRO A 958 -28.84 -30.24 29.39
CA PRO A 958 -27.87 -30.93 28.55
C PRO A 958 -28.43 -31.51 27.24
N ASP A 959 -29.65 -32.04 27.30
CA ASP A 959 -30.31 -32.75 26.18
C ASP A 959 -31.13 -31.82 25.26
N ILE A 960 -31.04 -30.49 25.45
CA ILE A 960 -31.84 -29.51 24.70
C ILE A 960 -31.50 -29.52 23.20
N LYS A 961 -32.54 -29.56 22.37
CA LYS A 961 -32.45 -29.40 20.91
C LYS A 961 -32.35 -27.92 20.55
N THR A 962 -31.74 -27.59 19.41
CA THR A 962 -31.60 -26.19 18.96
C THR A 962 -32.00 -26.02 17.50
N LEU A 963 -32.84 -25.01 17.24
CA LEU A 963 -33.23 -24.56 15.91
C LEU A 963 -32.80 -23.10 15.72
N PHE A 964 -31.78 -22.86 14.89
CA PHE A 964 -31.29 -21.52 14.61
C PHE A 964 -32.15 -20.83 13.55
N MET A 965 -32.52 -19.57 13.78
CA MET A 965 -33.14 -18.68 12.80
C MET A 965 -32.08 -17.73 12.22
N SER A 966 -32.14 -17.43 10.92
CA SER A 966 -31.38 -16.29 10.36
C SER A 966 -31.87 -15.85 8.98
N GLY A 967 -31.63 -14.58 8.63
CA GLY A 967 -31.82 -14.04 7.26
C GLY A 967 -30.72 -14.41 6.26
N TYR A 968 -29.71 -15.19 6.68
CA TYR A 968 -28.63 -15.73 5.84
C TYR A 968 -28.88 -17.19 5.45
N THR A 969 -28.18 -17.72 4.42
CA THR A 969 -28.23 -19.15 4.07
C THR A 969 -27.40 -19.99 5.05
N ALA A 970 -27.76 -21.27 5.24
CA ALA A 970 -27.13 -22.17 6.21
C ALA A 970 -25.59 -22.24 6.05
N ASP A 971 -25.07 -22.24 4.83
CA ASP A 971 -23.61 -22.33 4.62
C ASP A 971 -22.86 -21.00 4.82
N ALA A 972 -23.56 -19.86 4.84
CA ALA A 972 -22.95 -18.59 5.31
C ALA A 972 -22.64 -18.64 6.81
N ILE A 973 -23.36 -19.49 7.54
CA ILE A 973 -23.18 -19.79 8.97
C ILE A 973 -21.98 -20.75 9.14
N ALA A 974 -21.82 -21.73 8.23
CA ALA A 974 -20.68 -22.66 8.23
C ALA A 974 -19.30 -21.98 8.21
N ARG A 975 -19.16 -20.80 7.57
CA ARG A 975 -17.90 -20.01 7.58
C ARG A 975 -17.49 -19.50 8.97
N HIS A 976 -18.39 -19.48 9.94
CA HIS A 976 -18.09 -19.19 11.35
C HIS A 976 -17.77 -20.47 12.16
N GLY A 977 -17.64 -21.63 11.50
CA GLY A 977 -17.31 -22.92 12.12
C GLY A 977 -18.50 -23.68 12.70
N VAL A 978 -19.70 -23.52 12.11
CA VAL A 978 -20.98 -23.82 12.80
C VAL A 978 -21.75 -25.05 12.26
N LEU A 979 -21.45 -25.57 11.06
CA LEU A 979 -22.07 -26.83 10.59
C LEU A 979 -21.23 -28.06 10.99
N GLU A 980 -21.52 -28.57 12.18
CA GLU A 980 -21.32 -29.97 12.56
C GLU A 980 -22.58 -30.79 12.19
N GLU A 981 -22.47 -32.11 12.08
CA GLU A 981 -23.63 -32.96 11.80
C GLU A 981 -24.67 -32.89 12.93
N GLY A 982 -25.89 -32.43 12.62
CA GLY A 982 -27.02 -32.38 13.56
C GLY A 982 -27.56 -30.99 13.92
N VAL A 983 -27.05 -29.91 13.33
CA VAL A 983 -27.58 -28.54 13.58
C VAL A 983 -28.83 -28.25 12.74
N HIS A 984 -29.96 -27.94 13.38
CA HIS A 984 -31.20 -27.58 12.69
C HIS A 984 -31.29 -26.07 12.42
N PHE A 985 -31.85 -25.69 11.26
CA PHE A 985 -31.89 -24.30 10.79
C PHE A 985 -33.21 -23.91 10.10
N LEU A 986 -33.64 -22.65 10.27
CA LEU A 986 -34.81 -22.02 9.67
C LEU A 986 -34.45 -20.65 9.05
N SER A 987 -34.62 -20.51 7.73
CA SER A 987 -34.32 -19.26 7.02
C SER A 987 -35.45 -18.24 7.12
N LYS A 988 -35.11 -16.99 7.47
CA LYS A 988 -36.02 -15.84 7.39
C LYS A 988 -36.05 -15.28 5.96
N PRO A 989 -37.21 -14.96 5.36
CA PRO A 989 -38.57 -15.13 5.90
C PRO A 989 -39.13 -16.55 5.70
N PHE A 990 -39.90 -17.01 6.70
CA PHE A 990 -40.57 -18.30 6.73
C PHE A 990 -42.10 -18.16 6.88
N SER A 991 -42.83 -19.22 6.53
CA SER A 991 -44.27 -19.38 6.74
C SER A 991 -44.57 -20.18 8.02
N LEU A 992 -45.82 -20.18 8.47
CA LEU A 992 -46.29 -21.04 9.57
C LEU A 992 -46.00 -22.53 9.31
N GLN A 993 -46.18 -22.99 8.06
CA GLN A 993 -45.92 -24.37 7.66
C GLN A 993 -44.44 -24.74 7.72
N ASN A 994 -43.55 -23.83 7.31
CA ASN A 994 -42.10 -24.05 7.36
C ASN A 994 -41.60 -24.11 8.81
N LEU A 995 -42.12 -23.23 9.69
CA LEU A 995 -41.83 -23.26 11.12
C LEU A 995 -42.31 -24.57 11.74
N ALA A 996 -43.56 -24.97 11.52
CA ALA A 996 -44.13 -26.20 12.08
C ALA A 996 -43.34 -27.46 11.66
N ALA A 997 -42.95 -27.54 10.39
CA ALA A 997 -42.13 -28.64 9.88
C ALA A 997 -40.73 -28.67 10.53
N LYS A 998 -40.04 -27.52 10.64
CA LYS A 998 -38.70 -27.46 11.24
C LYS A 998 -38.68 -27.63 12.75
N VAL A 999 -39.72 -27.20 13.46
CA VAL A 999 -39.87 -27.44 14.90
C VAL A 999 -40.06 -28.94 15.17
N ARG A 1000 -40.89 -29.63 14.37
CA ARG A 1000 -41.05 -31.09 14.47
C ARG A 1000 -39.75 -31.83 14.13
N GLU A 1001 -39.08 -31.45 13.04
CA GLU A 1001 -37.79 -32.00 12.60
C GLU A 1001 -36.67 -31.84 13.64
N ALA A 1002 -36.71 -30.80 14.49
CA ALA A 1002 -35.73 -30.56 15.53
C ALA A 1002 -36.01 -31.31 16.85
N ILE A 1003 -37.26 -31.73 17.08
CA ILE A 1003 -37.69 -32.42 18.32
C ILE A 1003 -37.60 -33.95 18.18
N GLU A 1004 -37.80 -34.48 16.96
CA GLU A 1004 -37.70 -35.92 16.65
C GLU A 1004 -36.25 -36.43 16.50
#